data_AF-A0A9K3KI34-F1
#
_entry.id   AF-A0A9K3KI34-F1
#
_cell.length_a   1.000
_cell.length_b   1.000
_cell.length_c   1.000
_cell.angle_alpha   90.00
_cell.angle_beta   90.00
_cell.angle_gamma   90.00
#
_symmetry.space_group_name_H-M   'P 1'
#
loop_
_entity.id
_entity.type
_entity.pdbx_description
1 polymer ?
#
loop_
_entity_poly.entity_id
_entity_poly.type
_entity_poly.pdbx_seq_one_letter_code
_entity_poly.pdbx_strand_id
1 'polypeptide(L)'
;MRNRKFAVAYYWCPQRAGNILHSFFNTVTWAIIHNRTVLWAYQNNKNQESDCQAVLKRSDWIPSFEKWKHILRLPDPIPVSNNPSTWKEDQQHPVVLFPQIPDVLSDDPSIFRKSWDSHPLKSRRSVNYIQQLPTIHRNITEELYMEGQEFLYGMLYTHMFQTQLSTKYKVAKPAGIPTQLDEGNETAFTIAIHSRHTVAADDGSFTNKAQLCVETLLERFAPGDLCRVFVMSDRSKTVALLSEWLTQQKGCSVVTAVHHTGDGPVQEHGPWAGIGFLEDLDVTALAQHAIIGDFHRSSTALLKELMEYRRVVAAWRNMKTVENLHVCKLPNKRLAGYDYGPGTPTFRHHKYLEPMKPVKILNDYIQRSSKRSISFTVSLDLRNPTERDIYKLLNAFAYAVINDFDFSISDNQGEISCSPGASLVIRDWAIGGRAEDADISSVLKRQNVTEAVTLQLDRSDWEQLVKESNSSAVVGRLQDLYLHGKEVAYGILFHELMLPCERFSLVLEPLPEISMVLELHGEDKGVESIVHCINVLLQKNSPDDVAILPGSGVSCHLYVVTDASRIEETALSPIIEYSGYDLYTISVGNDQQCSMSFLPISEPEGDAQKLGPTFWRSVQGAATARNGWIRPMNDSADARFQVGAIFARQQLEYHRYYETWKQGREPFEISPLPECRH
;
A
#
# COMPACT_ATOMS: atom_id res chain seq x y z
N MET A 1 -19.19 -39.50 29.28
CA MET A 1 -18.63 -38.79 28.09
C MET A 1 -19.50 -38.89 26.84
N ARG A 2 -20.24 -39.99 26.58
CA ARG A 2 -21.01 -40.21 25.34
C ARG A 2 -22.05 -39.13 24.96
N ASN A 3 -22.49 -38.31 25.91
CA ASN A 3 -23.49 -37.25 25.67
C ASN A 3 -22.90 -35.83 25.66
N ARG A 4 -21.56 -35.68 25.77
CA ARG A 4 -20.94 -34.34 25.71
C ARG A 4 -20.93 -33.85 24.26
N LYS A 5 -21.24 -32.56 24.10
CA LYS A 5 -21.19 -31.85 22.83
C LYS A 5 -20.06 -30.82 22.88
N PHE A 6 -19.45 -30.56 21.74
CA PHE A 6 -18.27 -29.74 21.62
C PHE A 6 -18.50 -28.61 20.62
N ALA A 7 -17.74 -27.52 20.81
CA ALA A 7 -17.60 -26.43 19.87
C ALA A 7 -16.11 -26.16 19.66
N VAL A 8 -15.69 -26.04 18.41
CA VAL A 8 -14.27 -25.78 18.08
C VAL A 8 -14.07 -24.29 17.86
N ALA A 9 -13.18 -23.68 18.63
CA ALA A 9 -12.80 -22.28 18.53
C ALA A 9 -11.42 -22.16 17.90
N TYR A 10 -11.35 -21.62 16.69
CA TYR A 10 -10.10 -21.40 15.98
C TYR A 10 -9.44 -20.10 16.41
N TYR A 11 -8.12 -20.10 16.52
CA TYR A 11 -7.33 -18.89 16.68
C TYR A 11 -5.92 -19.06 16.12
N TRP A 12 -5.23 -17.94 15.93
CA TRP A 12 -3.80 -17.85 15.66
C TRP A 12 -3.30 -16.47 16.09
N CYS A 13 -2.04 -16.38 16.53
CA CYS A 13 -1.44 -15.12 16.98
C CYS A 13 0.10 -15.13 16.82
N PRO A 14 0.75 -13.98 16.59
CA PRO A 14 0.31 -12.66 17.04
C PRO A 14 -0.33 -11.80 15.93
N GLN A 15 -0.36 -12.26 14.69
CA GLN A 15 -0.92 -11.50 13.57
C GLN A 15 -2.44 -11.35 13.67
N ARG A 16 -2.93 -10.13 13.41
CA ARG A 16 -4.37 -9.80 13.37
C ARG A 16 -5.13 -10.17 14.65
N ALA A 17 -4.43 -10.23 15.78
CA ALA A 17 -4.95 -10.68 17.08
C ALA A 17 -6.31 -10.07 17.42
N GLY A 18 -6.54 -8.77 17.14
CA GLY A 18 -7.85 -8.13 17.30
C GLY A 18 -9.00 -8.93 16.68
N ASN A 19 -9.00 -9.16 15.36
CA ASN A 19 -10.09 -9.89 14.69
C ASN A 19 -10.19 -11.34 15.20
N ILE A 20 -9.05 -12.02 15.33
CA ILE A 20 -9.02 -13.46 15.56
C ILE A 20 -9.49 -13.80 16.98
N LEU A 21 -9.05 -13.01 17.96
CA LEU A 21 -9.48 -13.19 19.34
C LEU A 21 -10.97 -12.90 19.51
N HIS A 22 -11.52 -11.90 18.82
CA HIS A 22 -12.97 -11.68 18.83
C HIS A 22 -13.73 -12.89 18.23
N SER A 23 -13.26 -13.49 17.13
CA SER A 23 -13.87 -14.71 16.57
C SER A 23 -13.83 -15.88 17.57
N PHE A 24 -12.70 -16.00 18.29
CA PHE A 24 -12.55 -16.98 19.36
C PHE A 24 -13.56 -16.72 20.49
N PHE A 25 -13.64 -15.50 21.03
CA PHE A 25 -14.57 -15.13 22.10
C PHE A 25 -16.04 -15.28 21.69
N ASN A 26 -16.38 -14.93 20.45
CA ASN A 26 -17.71 -15.17 19.88
C ASN A 26 -18.05 -16.67 19.93
N THR A 27 -17.11 -17.51 19.49
CA THR A 27 -17.30 -18.97 19.49
C THR A 27 -17.45 -19.53 20.90
N VAL A 28 -16.65 -19.06 21.86
CA VAL A 28 -16.78 -19.48 23.26
C VAL A 28 -18.11 -19.03 23.84
N THR A 29 -18.54 -17.80 23.59
CA THR A 29 -19.82 -17.29 24.09
C THR A 29 -20.98 -18.13 23.56
N TRP A 30 -20.99 -18.45 22.26
CA TRP A 30 -21.97 -19.36 21.69
C TRP A 30 -21.88 -20.77 22.30
N ALA A 31 -20.68 -21.29 22.56
CA ALA A 31 -20.51 -22.58 23.21
C ALA A 31 -21.13 -22.61 24.62
N ILE A 32 -20.93 -21.55 25.42
CA ILE A 32 -21.52 -21.45 26.77
C ILE A 32 -23.05 -21.38 26.66
N ILE A 33 -23.57 -20.49 25.81
CA ILE A 33 -25.03 -20.36 25.56
C ILE A 33 -25.62 -21.71 25.19
N HIS A 34 -24.93 -22.51 24.39
CA HIS A 34 -25.41 -23.81 23.91
C HIS A 34 -24.97 -25.02 24.76
N ASN A 35 -24.39 -24.79 25.94
CA ASN A 35 -23.90 -25.84 26.84
C ASN A 35 -22.95 -26.85 26.15
N ARG A 36 -21.98 -26.34 25.39
CA ARG A 36 -20.96 -27.12 24.68
C ARG A 36 -19.59 -26.93 25.34
N THR A 37 -18.82 -28.00 25.39
CA THR A 37 -17.40 -27.93 25.80
C THR A 37 -16.58 -27.30 24.69
N VAL A 38 -15.84 -26.23 24.99
CA VAL A 38 -14.94 -25.59 24.04
C VAL A 38 -13.71 -26.46 23.84
N LEU A 39 -13.31 -26.65 22.58
CA LEU A 39 -12.01 -27.15 22.17
C LEU A 39 -11.35 -26.07 21.31
N TRP A 40 -10.06 -25.82 21.48
CA TRP A 40 -9.35 -24.87 20.61
C TRP A 40 -8.72 -25.60 19.43
N ALA A 41 -8.66 -24.94 18.28
CA ALA A 41 -7.87 -25.39 17.13
C ALA A 41 -6.97 -24.25 16.66
N TYR A 42 -5.78 -24.59 16.14
CA TYR A 42 -4.82 -23.61 15.63
C TYR A 42 -4.75 -23.67 14.12
N GLN A 43 -4.70 -22.51 13.46
CA GLN A 43 -4.64 -22.44 12.01
C GLN A 43 -3.19 -22.23 11.54
N ASN A 44 -2.54 -23.32 11.11
CA ASN A 44 -1.09 -23.37 10.84
C ASN A 44 -0.62 -22.64 9.57
N ASN A 45 -1.50 -22.01 8.80
CA ASN A 45 -1.13 -21.44 7.50
C ASN A 45 -0.42 -20.08 7.57
N LYS A 46 -0.28 -19.48 8.77
CA LYS A 46 0.31 -18.13 8.96
C LYS A 46 1.46 -18.07 9.97
N ASN A 47 1.47 -18.97 10.94
CA ASN A 47 2.37 -19.01 12.08
C ASN A 47 2.21 -20.37 12.79
N GLN A 48 3.12 -20.71 13.70
CA GLN A 48 3.06 -21.92 14.51
C GLN A 48 2.39 -21.65 15.87
N GLU A 49 1.84 -22.69 16.51
CA GLU A 49 1.28 -22.54 17.87
C GLU A 49 2.32 -22.02 18.86
N SER A 50 3.57 -22.47 18.74
CA SER A 50 4.70 -22.02 19.58
C SER A 50 4.89 -20.51 19.54
N ASP A 51 4.77 -19.89 18.36
CA ASP A 51 4.93 -18.45 18.18
C ASP A 51 3.87 -17.69 18.98
N CYS A 52 2.65 -18.24 19.01
CA CYS A 52 1.57 -17.65 19.78
C CYS A 52 1.77 -17.87 21.28
N GLN A 53 2.13 -19.08 21.71
CA GLN A 53 2.35 -19.42 23.12
C GLN A 53 3.50 -18.64 23.75
N ALA A 54 4.50 -18.25 22.95
CA ALA A 54 5.62 -17.42 23.39
C ALA A 54 5.19 -16.00 23.83
N VAL A 55 4.02 -15.53 23.40
CA VAL A 55 3.58 -14.14 23.60
C VAL A 55 2.26 -14.09 24.36
N LEU A 56 1.30 -14.89 23.91
CA LEU A 56 -0.04 -14.99 24.44
C LEU A 56 -0.35 -16.45 24.75
N LYS A 57 0.12 -16.89 25.92
CA LYS A 57 -0.06 -18.26 26.38
C LYS A 57 -1.53 -18.53 26.62
N ARG A 58 -2.08 -19.53 25.94
CA ARG A 58 -3.45 -19.97 26.17
C ARG A 58 -3.52 -20.78 27.47
N SER A 59 -4.62 -20.66 28.18
CA SER A 59 -4.85 -21.41 29.41
C SER A 59 -4.96 -22.91 29.15
N ASP A 60 -4.28 -23.70 29.99
CA ASP A 60 -4.14 -25.15 29.84
C ASP A 60 -5.46 -25.92 30.05
N TRP A 61 -6.48 -25.28 30.64
CA TRP A 61 -7.80 -25.86 30.84
C TRP A 61 -8.61 -25.99 29.54
N ILE A 62 -8.25 -25.23 28.49
CA ILE A 62 -8.92 -25.32 27.18
C ILE A 62 -8.23 -26.47 26.40
N PRO A 63 -8.92 -27.58 26.12
CA PRO A 63 -8.31 -28.72 25.47
C PRO A 63 -8.14 -28.50 23.95
N SER A 64 -7.06 -29.04 23.40
CA SER A 64 -6.80 -29.02 21.94
C SER A 64 -7.77 -29.92 21.20
N PHE A 65 -8.39 -29.41 20.15
CA PHE A 65 -9.22 -30.19 19.25
C PHE A 65 -8.40 -31.32 18.62
N GLU A 66 -7.22 -31.04 18.07
CA GLU A 66 -6.40 -32.06 17.40
C GLU A 66 -6.06 -33.22 18.34
N LYS A 67 -5.65 -32.92 19.57
CA LYS A 67 -5.36 -33.98 20.57
C LYS A 67 -6.62 -34.75 20.96
N TRP A 68 -7.71 -34.04 21.28
CA TRP A 68 -8.90 -34.66 21.86
C TRP A 68 -9.82 -35.32 20.83
N LYS A 69 -9.73 -34.92 19.56
CA LYS A 69 -10.42 -35.56 18.43
C LYS A 69 -10.09 -37.04 18.37
N HIS A 70 -8.81 -37.40 18.47
CA HIS A 70 -8.38 -38.80 18.44
C HIS A 70 -8.75 -39.56 19.73
N ILE A 71 -8.55 -38.94 20.90
CA ILE A 71 -8.84 -39.57 22.20
C ILE A 71 -10.33 -39.90 22.36
N LEU A 72 -11.20 -38.97 21.96
CA LEU A 72 -12.64 -39.10 22.11
C LEU A 72 -13.34 -39.62 20.84
N ARG A 73 -12.59 -39.87 19.76
CA ARG A 73 -13.10 -40.26 18.43
C ARG A 73 -14.17 -39.28 17.93
N LEU A 74 -13.88 -37.98 18.04
CA LEU A 74 -14.79 -36.93 17.59
C LEU A 74 -14.81 -36.85 16.06
N PRO A 75 -15.97 -36.60 15.43
CA PRO A 75 -16.02 -36.25 14.02
C PRO A 75 -15.47 -34.84 13.78
N ASP A 76 -15.29 -34.51 12.51
CA ASP A 76 -15.01 -33.13 12.10
C ASP A 76 -16.15 -32.18 12.51
N PRO A 77 -15.81 -30.93 12.83
CA PRO A 77 -16.82 -29.97 13.25
C PRO A 77 -17.77 -29.61 12.10
N ILE A 78 -19.07 -29.56 12.39
CA ILE A 78 -20.09 -29.17 11.41
C ILE A 78 -20.41 -27.68 11.57
N PRO A 79 -20.28 -26.86 10.52
CA PRO A 79 -20.66 -25.44 10.59
C PRO A 79 -22.15 -25.25 10.85
N VAL A 80 -22.49 -24.37 11.79
CA VAL A 80 -23.88 -24.02 12.13
C VAL A 80 -24.13 -22.53 11.92
N SER A 81 -25.35 -22.18 11.51
CA SER A 81 -25.69 -20.81 11.08
C SER A 81 -26.35 -19.95 12.16
N ASN A 82 -26.65 -20.53 13.33
CA ASN A 82 -27.47 -19.93 14.38
C ASN A 82 -28.84 -19.47 13.84
N ASN A 83 -29.50 -20.34 13.07
CA ASN A 83 -30.85 -20.12 12.55
C ASN A 83 -31.87 -20.80 13.48
N PRO A 84 -32.95 -20.11 13.91
CA PRO A 84 -33.94 -20.72 14.78
C PRO A 84 -34.57 -21.98 14.21
N SER A 85 -34.74 -22.04 12.88
CA SER A 85 -35.37 -23.18 12.22
C SER A 85 -34.50 -24.45 12.26
N THR A 86 -33.17 -24.31 12.32
CA THR A 86 -32.22 -25.43 12.33
C THR A 86 -31.74 -25.79 13.74
N TRP A 87 -32.11 -25.01 14.76
CA TRP A 87 -31.64 -25.18 16.14
C TRP A 87 -31.67 -26.63 16.65
N LYS A 88 -32.81 -27.31 16.48
CA LYS A 88 -32.98 -28.69 16.99
C LYS A 88 -32.04 -29.67 16.32
N GLU A 89 -31.74 -29.46 15.04
CA GLU A 89 -30.80 -30.25 14.23
C GLU A 89 -29.36 -29.90 14.59
N ASP A 90 -29.02 -28.61 14.64
CA ASP A 90 -27.71 -28.10 15.05
C ASP A 90 -27.30 -28.67 16.41
N GLN A 91 -28.26 -28.86 17.31
CA GLN A 91 -28.06 -29.48 18.61
C GLN A 91 -27.72 -30.97 18.54
N GLN A 92 -28.11 -31.72 17.51
CA GLN A 92 -27.75 -33.13 17.41
C GLN A 92 -26.28 -33.34 17.05
N HIS A 93 -25.62 -32.34 16.45
CA HIS A 93 -24.23 -32.47 16.06
C HIS A 93 -23.30 -32.53 17.28
N PRO A 94 -22.45 -33.58 17.38
CA PRO A 94 -21.55 -33.76 18.52
C PRO A 94 -20.45 -32.70 18.56
N VAL A 95 -20.00 -32.19 17.41
CA VAL A 95 -18.99 -31.15 17.28
C VAL A 95 -19.49 -30.12 16.27
N VAL A 96 -19.43 -28.83 16.63
CA VAL A 96 -19.89 -27.75 15.74
C VAL A 96 -18.84 -26.65 15.59
N LEU A 97 -18.97 -25.92 14.49
CA LEU A 97 -18.34 -24.62 14.24
C LEU A 97 -19.40 -23.54 14.23
N PHE A 98 -19.36 -22.64 15.20
CA PHE A 98 -20.20 -21.45 15.18
C PHE A 98 -19.74 -20.48 14.09
N PRO A 99 -20.57 -19.50 13.71
CA PRO A 99 -20.23 -18.53 12.66
C PRO A 99 -18.87 -17.87 12.93
N GLN A 100 -18.03 -17.80 11.89
CA GLN A 100 -16.66 -17.29 11.98
C GLN A 100 -16.50 -16.00 11.16
N ILE A 101 -15.42 -15.27 11.43
CA ILE A 101 -14.99 -14.20 10.54
C ILE A 101 -14.46 -14.75 9.20
N PRO A 102 -14.39 -13.94 8.12
CA PRO A 102 -13.85 -14.38 6.83
C PRO A 102 -12.41 -14.88 6.88
N ASP A 103 -11.65 -14.45 7.89
CA ASP A 103 -10.24 -14.76 8.02
C ASP A 103 -9.95 -16.18 8.51
N VAL A 104 -10.90 -16.77 9.23
CA VAL A 104 -10.78 -18.08 9.90
C VAL A 104 -11.30 -19.14 8.93
N LEU A 105 -10.47 -20.11 8.56
CA LEU A 105 -10.85 -21.14 7.58
C LEU A 105 -11.46 -20.53 6.30
N SER A 106 -10.79 -19.52 5.72
CA SER A 106 -11.29 -18.73 4.58
C SER A 106 -11.76 -19.57 3.40
N ASP A 107 -11.16 -20.75 3.22
CA ASP A 107 -11.32 -21.59 2.04
C ASP A 107 -12.55 -22.50 2.14
N ASP A 108 -13.23 -22.54 3.30
CA ASP A 108 -14.46 -23.31 3.51
C ASP A 108 -15.71 -22.42 3.28
N PRO A 109 -16.43 -22.59 2.16
CA PRO A 109 -17.61 -21.78 1.85
C PRO A 109 -18.83 -22.16 2.69
N SER A 110 -18.83 -23.31 3.37
CA SER A 110 -19.96 -23.77 4.19
C SER A 110 -20.07 -23.02 5.52
N ILE A 111 -19.00 -22.36 5.95
CA ILE A 111 -18.97 -21.59 7.19
C ILE A 111 -19.76 -20.29 7.04
N PHE A 112 -20.76 -20.11 7.90
CA PHE A 112 -21.51 -18.87 7.96
C PHE A 112 -20.62 -17.72 8.44
N ARG A 113 -20.47 -16.68 7.59
CA ARG A 113 -19.56 -15.57 7.85
C ARG A 113 -20.20 -14.44 8.65
N LYS A 114 -19.45 -13.91 9.61
CA LYS A 114 -19.81 -12.76 10.44
C LYS A 114 -18.68 -11.75 10.52
N SER A 115 -19.00 -10.52 10.89
CA SER A 115 -17.98 -9.53 11.25
C SER A 115 -17.38 -9.84 12.62
N TRP A 116 -16.15 -9.37 12.89
CA TRP A 116 -15.47 -9.57 14.18
C TRP A 116 -16.31 -9.05 15.36
N ASP A 117 -17.04 -7.97 15.12
CA ASP A 117 -17.85 -7.29 16.14
C ASP A 117 -19.23 -7.93 16.33
N SER A 118 -19.54 -9.04 15.65
CA SER A 118 -20.81 -9.78 15.79
C SER A 118 -20.85 -10.58 17.09
N HIS A 119 -21.86 -10.34 17.93
CA HIS A 119 -22.10 -11.12 19.15
C HIS A 119 -23.61 -11.46 19.30
N PRO A 120 -24.00 -12.44 20.15
CA PRO A 120 -25.38 -12.85 20.38
C PRO A 120 -26.44 -11.74 20.55
N LEU A 121 -26.06 -10.60 21.15
CA LEU A 121 -26.99 -9.49 21.41
C LEU A 121 -26.89 -8.32 20.42
N LYS A 122 -26.00 -8.40 19.43
CA LYS A 122 -25.76 -7.25 18.52
C LYS A 122 -26.85 -7.01 17.51
N SER A 123 -27.22 -8.09 16.82
CA SER A 123 -28.04 -8.01 15.62
C SER A 123 -29.45 -8.46 15.96
N ARG A 124 -30.45 -7.81 15.36
CA ARG A 124 -31.86 -8.23 15.49
C ARG A 124 -32.04 -9.71 15.16
N ARG A 125 -31.32 -10.24 14.18
CA ARG A 125 -31.34 -11.67 13.83
C ARG A 125 -30.82 -12.56 14.98
N SER A 126 -29.72 -12.18 15.61
CA SER A 126 -29.14 -12.92 16.75
C SER A 126 -30.04 -12.84 17.98
N VAL A 127 -30.60 -11.67 18.27
CA VAL A 127 -31.56 -11.49 19.38
C VAL A 127 -32.82 -12.33 19.15
N ASN A 128 -33.39 -12.29 17.93
CA ASN A 128 -34.53 -13.13 17.57
C ASN A 128 -34.20 -14.63 17.69
N TYR A 129 -32.96 -15.03 17.41
CA TYR A 129 -32.50 -16.39 17.63
C TYR A 129 -32.49 -16.76 19.11
N ILE A 130 -31.83 -15.95 19.94
CA ILE A 130 -31.81 -16.15 21.40
C ILE A 130 -33.23 -16.24 21.96
N GLN A 131 -34.13 -15.34 21.56
CA GLN A 131 -35.53 -15.32 22.03
C GLN A 131 -36.30 -16.61 21.70
N GLN A 132 -35.93 -17.33 20.63
CA GLN A 132 -36.54 -18.60 20.23
C GLN A 132 -35.89 -19.82 20.89
N LEU A 133 -34.76 -19.65 21.59
CA LEU A 133 -34.15 -20.73 22.36
C LEU A 133 -34.99 -21.08 23.60
N PRO A 134 -34.85 -22.32 24.14
CA PRO A 134 -35.41 -22.69 25.43
C PRO A 134 -35.01 -21.71 26.55
N THR A 135 -35.87 -21.52 27.55
CA THR A 135 -35.70 -20.52 28.63
C THR A 135 -34.32 -20.56 29.28
N ILE A 136 -33.77 -21.76 29.54
CA ILE A 136 -32.46 -21.89 30.16
C ILE A 136 -31.33 -21.21 29.37
N HIS A 137 -31.35 -21.30 28.04
CA HIS A 137 -30.32 -20.68 27.19
C HIS A 137 -30.47 -19.16 27.13
N ARG A 138 -31.71 -18.66 27.22
CA ARG A 138 -31.99 -17.22 27.32
C ARG A 138 -31.44 -16.65 28.62
N ASN A 139 -31.73 -17.32 29.74
CA ASN A 139 -31.22 -16.92 31.06
C ASN A 139 -29.68 -16.93 31.09
N ILE A 140 -29.04 -17.99 30.56
CA ILE A 140 -27.57 -18.03 30.43
C ILE A 140 -27.05 -16.84 29.60
N THR A 141 -27.75 -16.49 28.51
CA THR A 141 -27.34 -15.35 27.68
C THR A 141 -27.49 -14.03 28.44
N GLU A 142 -28.59 -13.83 29.16
CA GLU A 142 -28.81 -12.64 29.99
C GLU A 142 -27.76 -12.52 31.10
N GLU A 143 -27.47 -13.62 31.81
CA GLU A 143 -26.45 -13.67 32.86
C GLU A 143 -25.03 -13.38 32.31
N LEU A 144 -24.67 -13.97 31.16
CA LEU A 144 -23.36 -13.75 30.53
C LEU A 144 -23.12 -12.28 30.15
N TYR A 145 -24.17 -11.56 29.78
CA TYR A 145 -24.10 -10.19 29.30
C TYR A 145 -24.57 -9.16 30.33
N MET A 146 -24.79 -9.57 31.59
CA MET A 146 -25.31 -8.70 32.65
C MET A 146 -24.43 -7.46 32.87
N GLU A 147 -23.11 -7.62 32.79
CA GLU A 147 -22.12 -6.52 32.91
C GLU A 147 -21.75 -5.90 31.54
N GLY A 148 -22.44 -6.27 30.47
CA GLY A 148 -22.18 -5.82 29.11
C GLY A 148 -21.18 -6.68 28.33
N GLN A 149 -21.14 -6.46 27.01
CA GLN A 149 -20.24 -7.19 26.11
C GLN A 149 -18.78 -6.88 26.43
N GLU A 150 -18.46 -5.61 26.70
CA GLU A 150 -17.10 -5.17 26.90
C GLU A 150 -16.44 -5.87 28.10
N PHE A 151 -17.16 -5.97 29.21
CA PHE A 151 -16.73 -6.72 30.38
C PHE A 151 -16.54 -8.21 30.06
N LEU A 152 -17.53 -8.84 29.41
CA LEU A 152 -17.47 -10.26 29.07
C LEU A 152 -16.24 -10.58 28.22
N TYR A 153 -15.92 -9.76 27.23
CA TYR A 153 -14.83 -10.07 26.29
C TYR A 153 -13.46 -9.80 26.94
N GLY A 154 -13.35 -8.76 27.77
CA GLY A 154 -12.16 -8.54 28.60
C GLY A 154 -11.92 -9.67 29.62
N MET A 155 -13.00 -10.20 30.20
CA MET A 155 -12.97 -11.37 31.08
C MET A 155 -12.49 -12.61 30.32
N LEU A 156 -13.09 -12.91 29.16
CA LEU A 156 -12.70 -14.05 28.33
C LEU A 156 -11.24 -13.94 27.91
N TYR A 157 -10.76 -12.76 27.49
CA TYR A 157 -9.35 -12.56 27.20
C TYR A 157 -8.48 -12.91 28.41
N THR A 158 -8.74 -12.31 29.56
CA THR A 158 -7.89 -12.45 30.76
C THR A 158 -7.89 -13.87 31.32
N HIS A 159 -9.00 -14.59 31.23
CA HIS A 159 -9.11 -15.95 31.76
C HIS A 159 -8.71 -17.05 30.77
N MET A 160 -8.65 -16.75 29.47
CA MET A 160 -8.27 -17.71 28.44
C MET A 160 -6.85 -17.53 27.98
N PHE A 161 -6.29 -16.33 28.12
CA PHE A 161 -4.97 -15.98 27.66
C PHE A 161 -4.16 -15.27 28.76
N GLN A 162 -2.90 -15.65 28.87
CA GLN A 162 -1.92 -15.05 29.76
C GLN A 162 -0.81 -14.46 28.89
N THR A 163 -0.64 -13.15 28.96
CA THR A 163 0.52 -12.50 28.34
C THR A 163 1.79 -13.01 29.02
N GLN A 164 2.73 -13.56 28.24
CA GLN A 164 4.04 -14.03 28.75
C GLN A 164 5.08 -12.90 28.77
N LEU A 165 4.63 -11.70 28.51
CA LEU A 165 5.47 -10.53 28.36
C LEU A 165 5.79 -10.01 29.76
N SER A 166 7.08 -9.96 30.11
CA SER A 166 7.54 -9.09 31.20
C SER A 166 7.29 -7.67 30.71
N THR A 167 6.11 -7.11 30.98
CA THR A 167 5.64 -5.86 30.39
C THR A 167 6.56 -4.71 30.83
N LYS A 168 7.63 -4.49 30.06
CA LYS A 168 8.50 -3.34 30.21
C LYS A 168 7.86 -2.19 29.46
N TYR A 169 7.74 -1.07 30.12
CA TYR A 169 7.20 0.14 29.55
C TYR A 169 8.16 1.31 29.76
N LYS A 170 8.08 2.30 28.88
CA LYS A 170 8.82 3.56 28.96
C LYS A 170 7.90 4.62 29.50
N VAL A 171 8.40 5.43 30.43
CA VAL A 171 7.67 6.61 30.95
C VAL A 171 8.42 7.86 30.52
N ALA A 172 7.82 8.66 29.63
CA ALA A 172 8.28 10.01 29.34
C ALA A 172 7.61 10.99 30.30
N LYS A 173 8.41 11.80 31.00
CA LYS A 173 7.92 12.75 32.01
C LYS A 173 8.16 14.19 31.55
N PRO A 174 7.28 15.13 31.91
CA PRO A 174 7.56 16.57 31.79
C PRO A 174 8.83 16.96 32.54
N ALA A 175 9.54 17.96 32.03
CA ALA A 175 10.74 18.48 32.69
C ALA A 175 10.40 19.02 34.09
N GLY A 176 11.17 18.61 35.11
CA GLY A 176 11.01 19.08 36.49
C GLY A 176 10.10 18.22 37.39
N ILE A 177 9.48 17.15 36.88
CA ILE A 177 8.69 16.22 37.73
C ILE A 177 9.58 15.08 38.25
N PRO A 178 9.62 14.83 39.59
CA PRO A 178 10.46 13.78 40.17
C PRO A 178 10.22 12.38 39.57
N THR A 179 11.32 11.64 39.39
CA THR A 179 11.31 10.28 38.82
C THR A 179 10.56 9.27 39.70
N GLN A 180 10.30 9.59 40.97
CA GLN A 180 9.62 8.75 41.98
C GLN A 180 8.09 8.81 41.99
N LEU A 181 7.42 9.28 40.92
CA LEU A 181 5.98 9.00 40.78
C LEU A 181 5.75 7.49 40.62
N ASP A 182 5.61 6.83 41.77
CA ASP A 182 5.53 5.40 41.99
C ASP A 182 4.41 4.74 41.18
N GLU A 183 4.60 3.44 40.95
CA GLU A 183 3.62 2.51 40.36
C GLU A 183 2.31 2.39 41.16
N GLY A 184 2.16 3.11 42.29
CA GLY A 184 1.02 3.00 43.20
C GLY A 184 0.21 4.27 43.44
N ASN A 185 0.46 5.39 42.73
CA ASN A 185 -0.35 6.59 42.95
C ASN A 185 -1.71 6.47 42.23
N GLU A 186 -2.66 5.79 42.87
CA GLU A 186 -4.03 5.51 42.39
C GLU A 186 -4.86 6.78 42.07
N THR A 187 -4.36 7.97 42.44
CA THR A 187 -5.09 9.24 42.30
C THR A 187 -4.92 9.92 40.93
N ALA A 188 -3.99 9.45 40.08
CA ALA A 188 -3.77 10.07 38.78
C ALA A 188 -4.92 9.75 37.81
N PHE A 189 -5.40 10.76 37.08
CA PHE A 189 -6.31 10.56 35.96
C PHE A 189 -5.56 9.93 34.79
N THR A 190 -6.08 8.83 34.26
CA THR A 190 -5.40 8.01 33.26
C THR A 190 -6.20 7.87 31.97
N ILE A 191 -5.57 8.18 30.84
CA ILE A 191 -6.17 8.08 29.50
C ILE A 191 -5.43 7.01 28.69
N ALA A 192 -6.17 6.12 28.03
CA ALA A 192 -5.64 5.28 26.96
C ALA A 192 -5.85 5.95 25.60
N ILE A 193 -4.84 5.95 24.74
CA ILE A 193 -4.94 6.37 23.35
C ILE A 193 -4.54 5.22 22.47
N HIS A 194 -5.42 4.81 21.57
CA HIS A 194 -5.10 3.90 20.48
C HIS A 194 -5.29 4.60 19.14
N SER A 195 -4.17 5.00 18.54
CA SER A 195 -4.11 5.62 17.22
C SER A 195 -3.69 4.59 16.18
N ARG A 196 -4.69 3.98 15.52
CA ARG A 196 -4.48 2.99 14.45
C ARG A 196 -4.40 3.64 13.08
N HIS A 197 -3.46 3.21 12.25
CA HIS A 197 -3.30 3.64 10.87
C HIS A 197 -3.80 2.55 9.91
N THR A 198 -4.32 2.95 8.76
CA THR A 198 -4.94 2.03 7.78
C THR A 198 -4.12 1.87 6.51
N VAL A 199 -3.07 2.68 6.38
CA VAL A 199 -2.17 2.70 5.24
C VAL A 199 -0.74 2.84 5.75
N ALA A 200 0.20 2.19 5.08
CA ALA A 200 1.61 2.19 5.48
C ALA A 200 2.15 3.63 5.62
N ALA A 201 1.84 4.50 4.66
CA ALA A 201 2.32 5.88 4.59
C ALA A 201 1.71 6.87 5.61
N ASP A 202 0.65 6.49 6.34
CA ASP A 202 0.04 7.36 7.35
C ASP A 202 0.83 7.25 8.67
N ASP A 203 1.76 8.19 8.89
CA ASP A 203 2.65 8.24 10.06
C ASP A 203 2.28 9.33 11.08
N GLY A 204 1.04 9.84 11.08
CA GLY A 204 0.64 10.85 12.05
C GLY A 204 -0.54 11.75 11.69
N SER A 205 -1.34 11.42 10.69
CA SER A 205 -2.40 12.33 10.21
C SER A 205 -3.52 12.63 11.23
N PHE A 206 -3.55 11.95 12.38
CA PHE A 206 -4.60 12.08 13.39
C PHE A 206 -4.15 12.55 14.75
N THR A 207 -2.89 12.96 14.90
CA THR A 207 -2.41 13.51 16.17
C THR A 207 -3.30 14.66 16.62
N ASN A 208 -3.66 15.59 15.74
CA ASN A 208 -4.53 16.73 16.06
C ASN A 208 -5.93 16.32 16.59
N LYS A 209 -6.52 15.25 16.04
CA LYS A 209 -7.83 14.74 16.51
C LYS A 209 -7.70 14.08 17.88
N ALA A 210 -6.64 13.31 18.10
CA ALA A 210 -6.34 12.73 19.41
C ALA A 210 -6.05 13.82 20.45
N GLN A 211 -5.30 14.87 20.07
CA GLN A 211 -5.03 16.04 20.90
C GLN A 211 -6.31 16.74 21.34
N LEU A 212 -7.23 17.02 20.42
CA LEU A 212 -8.54 17.61 20.74
C LEU A 212 -9.35 16.74 21.71
N CYS A 213 -9.33 15.42 21.52
CA CYS A 213 -9.97 14.48 22.46
C CYS A 213 -9.33 14.54 23.85
N VAL A 214 -8.00 14.59 23.94
CA VAL A 214 -7.29 14.73 25.22
C VAL A 214 -7.67 16.04 25.90
N GLU A 215 -7.67 17.16 25.18
CA GLU A 215 -8.07 18.47 25.72
C GLU A 215 -9.48 18.44 26.31
N THR A 216 -10.45 17.92 25.54
CA THR A 216 -11.84 17.77 25.96
C THR A 216 -11.98 16.89 27.21
N LEU A 217 -11.15 15.85 27.34
CA LEU A 217 -11.16 14.97 28.51
C LEU A 217 -10.52 15.66 29.72
N LEU A 218 -9.40 16.37 29.54
CA LEU A 218 -8.69 17.06 30.61
C LEU A 218 -9.48 18.22 31.21
N GLU A 219 -10.37 18.87 30.46
CA GLU A 219 -11.29 19.91 30.96
C GLU A 219 -12.21 19.41 32.09
N ARG A 220 -12.39 18.10 32.23
CA ARG A 220 -13.23 17.50 33.28
C ARG A 220 -12.50 17.29 34.61
N PHE A 221 -11.20 17.54 34.65
CA PHE A 221 -10.35 17.31 35.83
C PHE A 221 -9.97 18.62 36.50
N ALA A 222 -9.71 18.55 37.81
CA ALA A 222 -9.36 19.75 38.55
C ALA A 222 -7.97 20.24 38.08
N PRO A 223 -7.77 21.57 37.93
CA PRO A 223 -6.45 22.11 37.66
C PRO A 223 -5.46 21.65 38.74
N GLY A 224 -4.44 20.89 38.34
CA GLY A 224 -3.42 20.34 39.24
C GLY A 224 -3.47 18.81 39.44
N ASP A 225 -4.53 18.13 38.97
CA ASP A 225 -4.57 16.67 39.00
C ASP A 225 -3.46 16.07 38.12
N LEU A 226 -2.85 14.98 38.59
CA LEU A 226 -1.81 14.28 37.84
C LEU A 226 -2.43 13.57 36.63
N CYS A 227 -1.97 13.94 35.43
CA CYS A 227 -2.37 13.31 34.17
C CYS A 227 -1.34 12.24 33.74
N ARG A 228 -1.81 11.03 33.43
CA ARG A 228 -1.01 9.97 32.82
C ARG A 228 -1.69 9.42 31.57
N VAL A 229 -0.98 9.37 30.46
CA VAL A 229 -1.54 8.94 29.17
C VAL A 229 -0.77 7.75 28.65
N PHE A 230 -1.47 6.64 28.45
CA PHE A 230 -0.94 5.43 27.84
C PHE A 230 -1.18 5.50 26.34
N VAL A 231 -0.11 5.44 25.54
CA VAL A 231 -0.18 5.65 24.08
C VAL A 231 0.20 4.35 23.38
N MET A 232 -0.75 3.87 22.58
CA MET A 232 -0.62 2.72 21.68
C MET A 232 -0.84 3.20 20.24
N SER A 233 0.08 2.84 19.36
CA SER A 233 -0.05 3.13 17.93
C SER A 233 0.80 2.18 17.12
N ASP A 234 0.33 1.82 15.93
CA ASP A 234 1.12 1.06 14.97
C ASP A 234 2.18 1.90 14.24
N ARG A 235 2.42 3.16 14.65
CA ARG A 235 3.39 4.07 14.02
C ARG A 235 4.26 4.78 15.04
N SER A 236 5.57 4.67 14.87
CA SER A 236 6.57 5.28 15.76
C SER A 236 6.50 6.80 15.78
N LYS A 237 6.29 7.42 14.62
CA LYS A 237 6.15 8.88 14.51
C LYS A 237 4.90 9.40 15.22
N THR A 238 3.78 8.69 15.13
CA THR A 238 2.56 9.04 15.89
C THR A 238 2.80 8.98 17.40
N VAL A 239 3.48 7.95 17.89
CA VAL A 239 3.86 7.86 19.31
C VAL A 239 4.76 9.03 19.71
N ALA A 240 5.78 9.35 18.91
CA ALA A 240 6.70 10.46 19.19
C ALA A 240 5.97 11.82 19.27
N LEU A 241 5.15 12.14 18.26
CA LEU A 241 4.40 13.39 18.17
C LEU A 241 3.41 13.55 19.34
N LEU A 242 2.68 12.49 19.69
CA LEU A 242 1.76 12.53 20.83
C LEU A 242 2.53 12.65 22.14
N SER A 243 3.62 11.90 22.31
CA SER A 243 4.42 11.92 23.53
C SER A 243 5.03 13.30 23.78
N GLU A 244 5.58 13.92 22.75
CA GLU A 244 6.14 15.27 22.81
C GLU A 244 5.08 16.30 23.20
N TRP A 245 3.94 16.32 22.49
CA TRP A 245 2.87 17.26 22.79
C TRP A 245 2.28 17.05 24.20
N LEU A 246 2.05 15.81 24.62
CA LEU A 246 1.51 15.50 25.96
C LEU A 246 2.44 15.95 27.08
N THR A 247 3.74 15.72 26.93
CA THR A 247 4.74 16.07 27.95
C THR A 247 5.04 17.56 27.98
N GLN A 248 5.21 18.20 26.82
CA GLN A 248 5.62 19.60 26.73
C GLN A 248 4.43 20.58 26.88
N GLN A 249 3.28 20.27 26.31
CA GLN A 249 2.15 21.20 26.23
C GLN A 249 1.06 20.93 27.27
N LYS A 250 0.90 19.67 27.71
CA LYS A 250 -0.15 19.27 28.66
C LYS A 250 0.37 18.88 30.04
N GLY A 251 1.69 18.78 30.22
CA GLY A 251 2.27 18.37 31.50
C GLY A 251 1.87 16.95 31.92
N CYS A 252 1.43 16.11 30.98
CA CYS A 252 1.06 14.72 31.25
C CYS A 252 2.29 13.82 31.23
N SER A 253 2.32 12.79 32.09
CA SER A 253 3.27 11.68 31.93
C SER A 253 2.78 10.74 30.84
N VAL A 254 3.66 10.29 29.95
CA VAL A 254 3.31 9.41 28.83
C VAL A 254 3.92 8.04 29.03
N VAL A 255 3.10 7.00 28.89
CA VAL A 255 3.49 5.59 29.04
C VAL A 255 3.34 4.89 27.70
N THR A 256 4.40 4.22 27.25
CA THR A 256 4.43 3.43 26.00
C THR A 256 5.07 2.08 26.27
N ALA A 257 4.73 1.03 25.53
CA ALA A 257 5.40 -0.24 25.68
C ALA A 257 6.85 -0.18 25.17
N VAL A 258 7.71 -1.07 25.66
CA VAL A 258 8.99 -1.37 25.00
C VAL A 258 8.68 -2.27 23.81
N HIS A 259 8.39 -1.67 22.66
CA HIS A 259 7.97 -2.43 21.49
C HIS A 259 9.07 -3.37 20.97
N HIS A 260 8.75 -4.65 20.82
CA HIS A 260 9.48 -5.53 19.92
C HIS A 260 9.04 -5.29 18.47
N THR A 261 10.02 -5.19 17.57
CA THR A 261 9.75 -5.20 16.13
C THR A 261 9.25 -6.58 15.73
N GLY A 262 8.12 -6.64 15.03
CA GLY A 262 7.57 -7.89 14.52
C GLY A 262 7.77 -8.03 13.02
N ASP A 263 8.12 -9.24 12.57
CA ASP A 263 8.20 -9.60 11.15
C ASP A 263 6.81 -9.89 10.55
N GLY A 264 5.85 -9.00 10.81
CA GLY A 264 4.48 -9.15 10.32
C GLY A 264 4.45 -9.11 8.79
N PRO A 265 3.81 -10.07 8.09
CA PRO A 265 3.75 -10.12 6.62
C PRO A 265 2.92 -8.97 6.03
N VAL A 266 2.21 -8.21 6.87
CA VAL A 266 1.35 -7.11 6.46
C VAL A 266 1.97 -5.80 6.93
N GLN A 267 2.67 -5.12 6.02
CA GLN A 267 3.27 -3.80 6.27
C GLN A 267 2.24 -2.76 6.77
N GLU A 268 0.95 -2.91 6.44
CA GLU A 268 -0.14 -2.04 6.93
C GLU A 268 -0.12 -1.89 8.46
N HIS A 269 0.20 -2.97 9.18
CA HIS A 269 0.12 -3.03 10.64
C HIS A 269 1.34 -2.45 11.36
N GLY A 270 2.28 -1.86 10.60
CA GLY A 270 3.42 -1.14 11.14
C GLY A 270 4.51 -2.04 11.73
N PRO A 271 5.61 -1.42 12.21
CA PRO A 271 6.79 -2.14 12.66
C PRO A 271 6.56 -2.96 13.95
N TRP A 272 5.46 -2.71 14.66
CA TRP A 272 5.14 -3.37 15.94
C TRP A 272 3.97 -4.35 15.81
N ALA A 273 3.61 -4.73 14.58
CA ALA A 273 2.62 -5.76 14.35
C ALA A 273 2.99 -7.06 15.11
N GLY A 274 1.99 -7.72 15.67
CA GLY A 274 2.21 -8.97 16.37
C GLY A 274 2.60 -8.78 17.84
N ILE A 275 3.84 -9.08 18.20
CA ILE A 275 4.30 -9.06 19.60
C ILE A 275 4.17 -7.66 20.20
N GLY A 276 4.71 -6.65 19.50
CA GLY A 276 4.62 -5.25 19.93
C GLY A 276 3.17 -4.79 20.15
N PHE A 277 2.23 -5.23 19.31
CA PHE A 277 0.80 -4.96 19.49
C PHE A 277 0.25 -5.52 20.80
N LEU A 278 0.66 -6.74 21.20
CA LEU A 278 0.20 -7.36 22.45
C LEU A 278 0.85 -6.70 23.67
N GLU A 279 2.09 -6.24 23.56
CA GLU A 279 2.76 -5.43 24.59
C GLU A 279 2.04 -4.10 24.78
N ASP A 280 1.77 -3.40 23.68
CA ASP A 280 1.01 -2.15 23.69
C ASP A 280 -0.37 -2.32 24.31
N LEU A 281 -1.06 -3.40 23.96
CA LEU A 281 -2.39 -3.71 24.47
C LEU A 281 -2.35 -3.91 25.99
N ASP A 282 -1.39 -4.68 26.50
CA ASP A 282 -1.26 -4.97 27.93
C ASP A 282 -0.94 -3.71 28.75
N VAL A 283 0.02 -2.91 28.28
CA VAL A 283 0.42 -1.62 28.89
C VAL A 283 -0.73 -0.62 28.83
N THR A 284 -1.36 -0.45 27.67
CA THR A 284 -2.37 0.60 27.47
C THR A 284 -3.67 0.28 28.18
N ALA A 285 -4.00 -1.01 28.33
CA ALA A 285 -5.14 -1.45 29.11
C ALA A 285 -4.99 -1.23 30.63
N LEU A 286 -3.87 -0.68 31.11
CA LEU A 286 -3.71 -0.25 32.50
C LEU A 286 -4.45 1.06 32.80
N ALA A 287 -4.82 1.84 31.78
CA ALA A 287 -5.63 3.04 31.98
C ALA A 287 -7.01 2.70 32.58
N GLN A 288 -7.48 3.54 33.48
CA GLN A 288 -8.68 3.34 34.30
C GLN A 288 -9.81 4.35 34.07
N HIS A 289 -9.61 5.42 33.30
CA HIS A 289 -10.57 6.54 33.35
C HIS A 289 -11.12 6.95 31.99
N ALA A 290 -10.28 7.00 30.95
CA ALA A 290 -10.73 7.36 29.61
C ALA A 290 -10.03 6.58 28.51
N ILE A 291 -10.68 6.46 27.35
CA ILE A 291 -10.12 5.87 26.14
C ILE A 291 -10.40 6.75 24.91
N ILE A 292 -9.39 6.90 24.07
CA ILE A 292 -9.42 7.58 22.78
C ILE A 292 -9.08 6.57 21.68
N GLY A 293 -9.93 6.40 20.67
CA GLY A 293 -9.62 5.49 19.56
C GLY A 293 -10.72 5.34 18.52
N ASP A 294 -10.43 4.59 17.45
CA ASP A 294 -11.41 4.21 16.42
C ASP A 294 -12.08 2.88 16.78
N PHE A 295 -13.30 2.93 17.32
CA PHE A 295 -14.06 1.75 17.78
C PHE A 295 -14.62 0.89 16.64
N HIS A 296 -14.43 1.26 15.38
CA HIS A 296 -14.67 0.39 14.23
C HIS A 296 -13.52 -0.58 13.98
N ARG A 297 -12.45 -0.51 14.78
CA ARG A 297 -11.28 -1.37 14.71
C ARG A 297 -11.29 -2.34 15.87
N SER A 298 -11.18 -3.62 15.55
CA SER A 298 -11.13 -4.72 16.52
C SER A 298 -10.03 -4.55 17.57
N SER A 299 -8.88 -3.97 17.20
CA SER A 299 -7.82 -3.66 18.15
C SER A 299 -8.23 -2.61 19.20
N THR A 300 -8.96 -1.56 18.81
CA THR A 300 -9.47 -0.56 19.77
C THR A 300 -10.57 -1.16 20.65
N ALA A 301 -11.44 -1.97 20.06
CA ALA A 301 -12.48 -2.68 20.80
C ALA A 301 -11.85 -3.59 21.87
N LEU A 302 -10.82 -4.36 21.50
CA LEU A 302 -10.10 -5.23 22.42
C LEU A 302 -9.46 -4.47 23.59
N LEU A 303 -8.87 -3.30 23.32
CA LEU A 303 -8.33 -2.42 24.36
C LEU A 303 -9.43 -1.96 25.32
N LYS A 304 -10.58 -1.51 24.78
CA LYS A 304 -11.73 -1.09 25.58
C LYS A 304 -12.25 -2.23 26.46
N GLU A 305 -12.39 -3.42 25.90
CA GLU A 305 -12.85 -4.63 26.58
C GLU A 305 -11.95 -4.98 27.77
N LEU A 306 -10.63 -4.95 27.58
CA LEU A 306 -9.67 -5.20 28.64
C LEU A 306 -9.69 -4.14 29.74
N MET A 307 -9.77 -2.86 29.36
CA MET A 307 -9.90 -1.77 30.32
C MET A 307 -11.18 -1.95 31.15
N GLU A 308 -12.31 -2.22 30.51
CA GLU A 308 -13.60 -2.33 31.20
C GLU A 308 -13.60 -3.49 32.21
N TYR A 309 -13.12 -4.67 31.80
CA TYR A 309 -12.98 -5.80 32.73
C TYR A 309 -12.08 -5.46 33.93
N ARG A 310 -10.90 -4.89 33.70
CA ARG A 310 -9.96 -4.54 34.78
C ARG A 310 -10.56 -3.53 35.75
N ARG A 311 -11.21 -2.48 35.24
CA ARG A 311 -11.87 -1.43 36.04
C ARG A 311 -12.97 -2.00 36.93
N VAL A 312 -13.86 -2.81 36.34
CA VAL A 312 -14.97 -3.42 37.06
C VAL A 312 -14.47 -4.36 38.16
N VAL A 313 -13.51 -5.23 37.84
CA VAL A 313 -12.92 -6.14 38.83
C VAL A 313 -12.19 -5.38 39.95
N ALA A 314 -11.45 -4.31 39.62
CA ALA A 314 -10.77 -3.48 40.62
C ALA A 314 -11.75 -2.79 41.56
N ALA A 315 -12.85 -2.25 41.02
CA ALA A 315 -13.89 -1.62 41.83
C ALA A 315 -14.61 -2.64 42.73
N TRP A 316 -14.94 -3.83 42.22
CA TRP A 316 -15.52 -4.91 43.02
C TRP A 316 -14.64 -5.32 44.19
N ARG A 317 -13.32 -5.49 43.96
CA ARG A 317 -12.34 -5.80 45.02
C ARG A 317 -12.32 -4.73 46.11
N ASN A 318 -12.54 -3.48 45.74
CA ASN A 318 -12.54 -2.33 46.63
C ASN A 318 -13.93 -1.93 47.14
N MET A 319 -14.98 -2.71 46.82
CA MET A 319 -16.38 -2.41 47.14
C MET A 319 -16.83 -1.00 46.68
N LYS A 320 -16.32 -0.55 45.53
CA LYS A 320 -16.65 0.74 44.92
C LYS A 320 -17.57 0.55 43.72
N THR A 321 -18.36 1.58 43.41
CA THR A 321 -19.06 1.68 42.13
C THR A 321 -18.11 2.08 41.02
N VAL A 322 -18.30 1.55 39.82
CA VAL A 322 -17.49 1.89 38.64
C VAL A 322 -18.18 3.04 37.91
N GLU A 323 -17.47 4.14 37.70
CA GLU A 323 -17.95 5.19 36.80
C GLU A 323 -17.86 4.74 35.34
N ASN A 324 -18.77 5.21 34.49
CA ASN A 324 -18.74 4.90 33.07
C ASN A 324 -17.41 5.33 32.45
N LEU A 325 -16.81 4.47 31.61
CA LEU A 325 -15.58 4.79 30.90
C LEU A 325 -15.80 6.02 30.01
N HIS A 326 -14.97 7.06 30.15
CA HIS A 326 -15.03 8.20 29.24
C HIS A 326 -14.47 7.80 27.88
N VAL A 327 -15.25 8.02 26.82
CA VAL A 327 -14.89 7.61 25.45
C VAL A 327 -14.85 8.82 24.54
N CYS A 328 -13.71 9.06 23.90
CA CYS A 328 -13.61 9.97 22.76
C CYS A 328 -13.32 9.17 21.48
N LYS A 329 -14.20 9.32 20.47
CA LYS A 329 -14.11 8.53 19.24
C LYS A 329 -13.25 9.26 18.22
N LEU A 330 -12.18 8.60 17.76
CA LEU A 330 -11.48 9.02 16.55
C LEU A 330 -12.37 8.73 15.33
N PRO A 331 -12.32 9.57 14.28
CA PRO A 331 -13.12 9.38 13.09
C PRO A 331 -12.84 8.01 12.44
N ASN A 332 -13.91 7.34 12.00
CA ASN A 332 -13.78 6.07 11.28
C ASN A 332 -12.95 6.29 10.01
N LYS A 333 -11.81 5.61 9.93
CA LYS A 333 -11.00 5.55 8.72
C LYS A 333 -11.66 4.58 7.74
N ARG A 334 -12.80 4.96 7.13
CA ARG A 334 -13.24 4.23 5.93
C ARG A 334 -12.18 4.49 4.85
N LEU A 335 -11.78 3.42 4.15
CA LEU A 335 -11.08 3.53 2.88
C LEU A 335 -12.06 4.16 1.87
N ALA A 336 -12.32 5.46 1.98
CA ALA A 336 -13.00 6.20 0.94
C ALA A 336 -11.97 6.38 -0.18
N GLY A 337 -12.08 5.58 -1.23
CA GLY A 337 -11.43 5.90 -2.48
C GLY A 337 -12.20 6.97 -3.22
N TYR A 338 -11.48 7.82 -3.93
CA TYR A 338 -12.06 8.60 -5.01
C TYR A 338 -11.82 7.80 -6.28
N ASP A 339 -12.89 7.53 -7.01
CA ASP A 339 -12.78 7.15 -8.40
C ASP A 339 -12.52 8.44 -9.19
N TYR A 340 -11.36 8.56 -9.82
CA TYR A 340 -11.01 9.72 -10.66
C TYR A 340 -11.43 9.50 -12.12
N GLY A 341 -12.33 8.56 -12.34
CA GLY A 341 -12.75 8.16 -13.65
C GLY A 341 -11.87 7.03 -14.19
N PRO A 342 -12.33 6.43 -15.28
CA PRO A 342 -11.90 5.11 -15.64
C PRO A 342 -10.60 5.13 -16.48
N GLY A 343 -9.68 4.22 -16.15
CA GLY A 343 -8.30 4.25 -16.66
C GLY A 343 -7.33 5.10 -15.84
N THR A 344 -7.83 5.85 -14.86
CA THR A 344 -6.99 6.33 -13.75
C THR A 344 -6.81 5.18 -12.75
N PRO A 345 -5.64 5.00 -12.13
CA PRO A 345 -5.53 4.11 -10.99
C PRO A 345 -6.60 4.50 -9.98
N THR A 346 -7.32 3.53 -9.42
CA THR A 346 -8.33 3.78 -8.39
C THR A 346 -7.61 4.30 -7.14
N PHE A 347 -7.37 5.61 -7.08
CA PHE A 347 -6.57 6.18 -6.03
C PHE A 347 -7.41 6.32 -4.76
N ARG A 348 -7.00 5.57 -3.74
CA ARG A 348 -7.62 5.63 -2.42
C ARG A 348 -7.15 6.88 -1.67
N HIS A 349 -7.60 8.06 -2.10
CA HIS A 349 -7.33 9.31 -1.39
C HIS A 349 -8.25 9.44 -0.18
N HIS A 350 -7.69 9.28 1.01
CA HIS A 350 -8.42 9.52 2.24
C HIS A 350 -8.85 10.98 2.35
N LYS A 351 -10.16 11.25 2.48
CA LYS A 351 -10.74 12.59 2.67
C LYS A 351 -10.11 13.44 3.79
N TYR A 352 -9.34 12.82 4.68
CA TYR A 352 -8.73 13.46 5.85
C TYR A 352 -7.23 13.78 5.70
N LEU A 353 -6.58 13.33 4.62
CA LEU A 353 -5.19 13.72 4.32
C LEU A 353 -5.23 14.97 3.44
N GLU A 354 -4.73 16.10 3.94
CA GLU A 354 -4.47 17.25 3.07
C GLU A 354 -3.30 16.89 2.14
N PRO A 355 -3.44 17.09 0.80
CA PRO A 355 -2.33 16.87 -0.12
C PRO A 355 -1.13 17.72 0.28
N MET A 356 0.05 17.10 0.38
CA MET A 356 1.29 17.84 0.54
C MET A 356 1.52 18.72 -0.70
N LYS A 357 1.96 19.97 -0.51
CA LYS A 357 2.23 20.87 -1.63
C LYS A 357 3.38 20.30 -2.49
N PRO A 358 3.20 20.11 -3.82
CA PRO A 358 4.16 19.41 -4.71
C PRO A 358 5.61 19.88 -4.57
N VAL A 359 5.81 21.19 -4.45
CA VAL A 359 7.14 21.83 -4.33
C VAL A 359 7.92 21.38 -3.10
N LYS A 360 7.23 21.07 -2.00
CA LYS A 360 7.90 20.68 -0.75
C LYS A 360 8.50 19.27 -0.85
N ILE A 361 7.82 18.35 -1.53
CA ILE A 361 8.28 16.96 -1.70
C ILE A 361 9.50 16.91 -2.62
N LEU A 362 9.42 17.63 -3.75
CA LEU A 362 10.54 17.70 -4.69
C LEU A 362 11.78 18.31 -4.03
N ASN A 363 11.61 19.37 -3.24
CA ASN A 363 12.72 19.99 -2.51
C ASN A 363 13.28 19.07 -1.41
N ASP A 364 12.42 18.39 -0.64
CA ASP A 364 12.86 17.44 0.39
C ASP A 364 13.61 16.24 -0.23
N TYR A 365 13.21 15.80 -1.42
CA TYR A 365 13.91 14.78 -2.19
C TYR A 365 15.28 15.29 -2.67
N ILE A 366 15.31 16.41 -3.41
CA ILE A 366 16.55 17.03 -3.92
C ILE A 366 17.55 17.31 -2.79
N GLN A 367 17.08 17.79 -1.65
CA GLN A 367 17.93 18.12 -0.50
C GLN A 367 18.51 16.87 0.20
N ARG A 368 17.82 15.73 0.12
CA ARG A 368 18.32 14.44 0.62
C ARG A 368 19.31 13.79 -0.36
N SER A 369 19.18 14.08 -1.65
CA SER A 369 19.99 13.49 -2.72
C SER A 369 21.32 14.21 -2.96
N SER A 370 21.40 15.52 -2.73
CA SER A 370 22.49 16.41 -3.19
C SER A 370 23.75 16.47 -2.30
N LYS A 371 24.35 15.34 -1.92
CA LYS A 371 25.58 15.34 -1.10
C LYS A 371 26.68 14.40 -1.63
N ARG A 372 27.23 14.67 -2.82
CA ARG A 372 28.68 14.78 -3.17
C ARG A 372 28.86 14.73 -4.70
N SER A 373 29.66 15.64 -5.29
CA SER A 373 29.93 15.61 -6.74
C SER A 373 31.26 14.92 -7.10
N ILE A 374 31.22 14.07 -8.13
CA ILE A 374 32.37 13.60 -8.93
C ILE A 374 31.90 13.59 -10.40
N SER A 375 32.66 14.07 -11.38
CA SER A 375 32.20 14.15 -12.77
C SER A 375 32.55 12.93 -13.62
N PHE A 376 31.65 12.50 -14.50
CA PHE A 376 31.83 11.46 -15.52
C PHE A 376 31.49 11.98 -16.92
N THR A 377 32.33 11.65 -17.91
CA THR A 377 32.12 12.03 -19.32
C THR A 377 31.98 10.77 -20.17
N VAL A 378 30.93 10.73 -21.00
CA VAL A 378 30.67 9.63 -21.94
C VAL A 378 30.64 10.19 -23.35
N SER A 379 31.57 9.74 -24.20
CA SER A 379 31.60 10.09 -25.63
C SER A 379 30.83 9.05 -26.43
N LEU A 380 29.85 9.49 -27.22
CA LEU A 380 29.02 8.67 -28.10
C LEU A 380 28.98 9.29 -29.49
N ASP A 381 29.01 8.45 -30.53
CA ASP A 381 28.74 8.88 -31.90
C ASP A 381 27.22 8.89 -32.14
N LEU A 382 26.61 10.07 -32.03
CA LEU A 382 25.16 10.26 -32.14
C LEU A 382 24.65 10.30 -33.59
N ARG A 383 25.51 10.09 -34.59
CA ARG A 383 25.09 10.19 -36.01
C ARG A 383 24.17 9.05 -36.44
N ASN A 384 24.37 7.85 -35.88
CA ASN A 384 23.61 6.63 -36.15
C ASN A 384 23.51 5.78 -34.85
N PRO A 385 22.76 6.24 -33.83
CA PRO A 385 22.67 5.52 -32.57
C PRO A 385 21.95 4.18 -32.80
N THR A 386 22.64 3.07 -32.53
CA THR A 386 21.97 1.77 -32.47
C THR A 386 21.16 1.66 -31.18
N GLU A 387 20.18 0.75 -31.14
CA GLU A 387 19.47 0.40 -29.90
C GLU A 387 20.46 0.12 -28.75
N ARG A 388 21.59 -0.53 -29.07
CA ARG A 388 22.68 -0.82 -28.13
C ARG A 388 23.35 0.46 -27.60
N ASP A 389 23.50 1.49 -28.40
CA ASP A 389 24.15 2.75 -28.00
C ASP A 389 23.23 3.63 -27.15
N ILE A 390 21.93 3.56 -27.42
CA ILE A 390 20.89 4.16 -26.56
C ILE A 390 20.87 3.47 -25.19
N TYR A 391 20.89 2.14 -25.14
CA TYR A 391 20.98 1.43 -23.86
C TYR A 391 22.29 1.73 -23.12
N LYS A 392 23.42 1.86 -23.82
CA LYS A 392 24.68 2.30 -23.20
C LYS A 392 24.57 3.71 -22.61
N LEU A 393 23.97 4.66 -23.33
CA LEU A 393 23.75 6.02 -22.85
C LEU A 393 22.85 6.04 -21.62
N LEU A 394 21.70 5.36 -21.67
CA LEU A 394 20.76 5.25 -20.56
C LEU A 394 21.39 4.58 -19.34
N ASN A 395 22.19 3.53 -19.55
CA ASN A 395 22.90 2.84 -18.48
C ASN A 395 24.02 3.70 -17.87
N ALA A 396 24.77 4.43 -18.70
CA ALA A 396 25.83 5.30 -18.22
C ALA A 396 25.28 6.54 -17.49
N PHE A 397 24.15 7.09 -17.97
CA PHE A 397 23.43 8.16 -17.28
C PHE A 397 22.79 7.67 -15.98
N ALA A 398 22.14 6.51 -15.99
CA ALA A 398 21.64 5.88 -14.77
C ALA A 398 22.77 5.71 -13.75
N TYR A 399 23.91 5.16 -14.17
CA TYR A 399 25.09 5.02 -13.31
C TYR A 399 25.59 6.36 -12.76
N ALA A 400 25.61 7.42 -13.58
CA ALA A 400 26.00 8.76 -13.13
C ALA A 400 25.01 9.35 -12.10
N VAL A 401 23.71 9.32 -12.38
CA VAL A 401 22.65 9.81 -11.47
C VAL A 401 22.65 9.02 -10.15
N ILE A 402 22.84 7.71 -10.21
CA ILE A 402 22.86 6.81 -9.05
C ILE A 402 24.00 7.15 -8.09
N ASN A 403 25.14 7.55 -8.62
CA ASN A 403 26.36 7.83 -7.85
C ASN A 403 26.58 9.33 -7.59
N ASP A 404 25.59 10.17 -7.88
CA ASP A 404 25.65 11.64 -7.71
C ASP A 404 26.79 12.27 -8.54
N PHE A 405 26.96 11.78 -9.78
CA PHE A 405 27.99 12.24 -10.70
C PHE A 405 27.50 13.32 -11.66
N ASP A 406 28.34 14.33 -11.90
CA ASP A 406 28.10 15.30 -12.98
C ASP A 406 28.24 14.56 -14.32
N PHE A 407 27.20 14.60 -15.16
CA PHE A 407 27.15 13.90 -16.44
C PHE A 407 27.18 14.88 -17.60
N SER A 408 28.11 14.70 -18.53
CA SER A 408 28.22 15.51 -19.75
C SER A 408 28.30 14.63 -21.00
N ILE A 409 27.52 14.96 -22.03
CA ILE A 409 27.57 14.34 -23.37
C ILE A 409 28.38 15.26 -24.30
N SER A 410 29.34 14.71 -25.04
CA SER A 410 30.09 15.45 -26.08
C SER A 410 30.13 14.66 -27.40
N ASP A 411 29.91 15.33 -28.53
CA ASP A 411 30.18 14.81 -29.89
C ASP A 411 31.56 15.30 -30.39
N ASN A 412 32.22 14.49 -31.21
CA ASN A 412 33.57 14.68 -31.74
C ASN A 412 33.72 15.81 -32.78
N GLN A 413 32.66 16.55 -33.17
CA GLN A 413 32.76 17.60 -34.20
C GLN A 413 31.97 18.91 -33.96
N GLY A 414 31.40 19.15 -32.77
CA GLY A 414 30.75 20.44 -32.47
C GLY A 414 29.46 20.32 -31.64
N GLU A 415 29.04 21.46 -31.08
CA GLU A 415 27.97 21.64 -30.09
C GLU A 415 26.60 21.09 -30.51
N ILE A 416 25.97 20.29 -29.63
CA ILE A 416 24.53 20.35 -29.40
C ILE A 416 24.35 21.36 -28.25
N SER A 417 24.06 22.63 -28.56
CA SER A 417 23.81 23.63 -27.52
C SER A 417 22.34 23.56 -27.07
N CYS A 418 22.08 22.88 -25.95
CA CYS A 418 20.93 23.13 -25.08
C CYS A 418 21.50 23.92 -23.87
N SER A 419 21.14 25.20 -23.63
CA SER A 419 21.75 26.08 -22.60
C SER A 419 20.67 26.90 -21.84
N PRO A 420 20.93 27.57 -20.68
CA PRO A 420 22.21 27.82 -19.98
C PRO A 420 22.22 27.41 -18.48
N GLY A 421 23.27 26.72 -18.04
CA GLY A 421 23.50 26.47 -16.60
C GLY A 421 24.60 25.45 -16.26
N ALA A 422 24.93 24.55 -17.18
CA ALA A 422 26.05 23.63 -17.02
C ALA A 422 27.33 24.23 -17.64
N SER A 423 28.41 24.32 -16.86
CA SER A 423 29.73 24.69 -17.38
C SER A 423 30.37 23.48 -18.05
N LEU A 424 30.60 23.56 -19.36
CA LEU A 424 31.38 22.60 -20.14
C LEU A 424 32.83 23.11 -20.26
N VAL A 425 33.81 22.32 -19.79
CA VAL A 425 35.25 22.63 -19.97
C VAL A 425 35.80 21.74 -21.08
N ILE A 426 36.24 22.36 -22.18
CA ILE A 426 36.93 21.68 -23.28
C ILE A 426 38.42 21.62 -22.95
N ARG A 427 39.03 20.43 -23.01
CA ARG A 427 40.49 20.27 -23.15
C ARG A 427 40.78 19.24 -24.24
N ASP A 428 41.49 19.68 -25.27
CA ASP A 428 42.20 18.78 -26.18
C ASP A 428 43.27 18.04 -25.38
N TRP A 429 43.41 16.73 -25.58
CA TRP A 429 44.67 16.01 -25.55
C TRP A 429 44.52 14.69 -26.32
N ALA A 430 45.37 14.54 -27.34
CA ALA A 430 45.62 13.26 -27.99
C ALA A 430 46.72 12.53 -27.22
N ILE A 431 46.55 11.22 -26.97
CA ILE A 431 47.56 10.16 -27.08
C ILE A 431 46.80 8.82 -26.99
N GLY A 432 47.03 7.97 -27.99
CA GLY A 432 46.42 6.64 -28.08
C GLY A 432 47.18 5.58 -27.26
N GLY A 433 46.42 4.60 -26.77
CA GLY A 433 46.92 3.32 -26.26
C GLY A 433 45.75 2.37 -26.02
N ARG A 434 45.75 1.20 -26.68
CA ARG A 434 44.82 0.10 -26.39
C ARG A 434 45.34 -0.69 -25.19
N ALA A 435 44.49 -0.89 -24.18
CA ALA A 435 44.69 -1.88 -23.13
C ALA A 435 43.57 -2.91 -23.22
N GLU A 436 43.86 -4.03 -23.86
CA GLU A 436 43.09 -5.26 -23.71
C GLU A 436 43.63 -5.97 -22.45
N ASP A 437 42.72 -6.47 -21.61
CA ASP A 437 42.94 -7.21 -20.35
C ASP A 437 43.38 -6.40 -19.11
N ALA A 438 42.40 -5.83 -18.38
CA ALA A 438 42.58 -5.43 -16.99
C ALA A 438 41.40 -5.90 -16.12
N ASP A 439 41.71 -6.63 -15.04
CA ASP A 439 40.78 -7.06 -13.99
C ASP A 439 40.16 -5.85 -13.27
N ILE A 440 38.83 -5.75 -13.33
CA ILE A 440 37.99 -4.67 -12.76
C ILE A 440 38.26 -4.46 -11.26
N SER A 441 38.62 -5.51 -10.52
CA SER A 441 38.89 -5.41 -9.08
C SER A 441 40.19 -4.63 -8.76
N SER A 442 41.10 -4.55 -9.73
CA SER A 442 42.42 -3.91 -9.58
C SER A 442 42.38 -2.39 -9.83
N VAL A 443 41.45 -1.93 -10.66
CA VAL A 443 41.24 -0.50 -10.97
C VAL A 443 40.57 0.22 -9.81
N LEU A 444 39.62 -0.44 -9.13
CA LEU A 444 38.86 0.15 -8.02
C LEU A 444 39.63 0.25 -6.69
N LYS A 445 40.77 -0.43 -6.54
CA LYS A 445 41.60 -0.40 -5.32
C LYS A 445 42.64 0.73 -5.28
N ARG A 446 42.81 1.51 -6.35
CA ARG A 446 43.74 2.66 -6.35
C ARG A 446 42.96 3.95 -6.14
N GLN A 447 42.95 4.44 -4.90
CA GLN A 447 42.61 5.84 -4.63
C GLN A 447 43.68 6.74 -5.26
N ASN A 448 43.25 7.70 -6.09
CA ASN A 448 44.04 8.63 -6.93
C ASN A 448 44.37 8.13 -8.35
N VAL A 449 43.34 7.99 -9.18
CA VAL A 449 43.50 8.02 -10.64
C VAL A 449 42.76 9.24 -11.18
N THR A 450 43.47 10.15 -11.83
CA THR A 450 42.95 11.37 -12.50
C THR A 450 42.87 11.20 -14.03
N GLU A 451 42.91 9.97 -14.54
CA GLU A 451 42.78 9.67 -15.97
C GLU A 451 41.40 9.14 -16.30
N ALA A 452 40.86 9.57 -17.45
CA ALA A 452 39.58 9.14 -17.97
C ALA A 452 39.64 7.65 -18.34
N VAL A 453 38.79 6.84 -17.72
CA VAL A 453 38.66 5.41 -18.00
C VAL A 453 37.43 5.19 -18.88
N THR A 454 37.63 4.63 -20.07
CA THR A 454 36.53 4.14 -20.91
C THR A 454 36.16 2.72 -20.46
N LEU A 455 35.01 2.56 -19.82
CA LEU A 455 34.47 1.24 -19.45
C LEU A 455 33.51 0.75 -20.53
N GLN A 456 33.80 -0.42 -21.11
CA GLN A 456 32.82 -1.22 -21.83
C GLN A 456 32.22 -2.21 -20.83
N LEU A 457 30.93 -2.10 -20.56
CA LEU A 457 30.20 -3.04 -19.71
C LEU A 457 29.13 -3.72 -20.56
N ASP A 458 29.11 -5.04 -20.57
CA ASP A 458 28.01 -5.82 -21.10
C ASP A 458 27.00 -6.21 -20.00
N ARG A 459 25.95 -6.95 -20.39
CA ARG A 459 24.88 -7.37 -19.48
C ARG A 459 25.38 -8.26 -18.34
N SER A 460 26.39 -9.10 -18.60
CA SER A 460 26.96 -10.00 -17.60
C SER A 460 27.82 -9.24 -16.59
N ASP A 461 28.54 -8.20 -17.04
CA ASP A 461 29.30 -7.31 -16.16
C ASP A 461 28.38 -6.58 -15.17
N TRP A 462 27.15 -6.22 -15.59
CA TRP A 462 26.15 -5.60 -14.73
C TRP A 462 25.56 -6.56 -13.69
N GLU A 463 25.21 -7.78 -14.08
CA GLU A 463 24.71 -8.80 -13.16
C GLU A 463 25.77 -9.18 -12.11
N GLN A 464 27.05 -9.08 -12.47
CA GLN A 464 28.19 -9.27 -11.58
C GLN A 464 28.43 -8.05 -10.68
N LEU A 465 28.36 -6.81 -11.19
CA LEU A 465 28.44 -5.58 -10.40
C LEU A 465 27.34 -5.48 -9.33
N VAL A 466 26.11 -5.90 -9.65
CA VAL A 466 25.00 -5.97 -8.69
C VAL A 466 25.26 -7.03 -7.61
N LYS A 467 25.92 -8.14 -7.95
CA LYS A 467 26.32 -9.18 -7.00
C LYS A 467 27.50 -8.79 -6.11
N GLU A 468 28.43 -7.99 -6.62
CA GLU A 468 29.69 -7.64 -5.94
C GLU A 468 29.65 -6.29 -5.20
N SER A 469 28.65 -5.45 -5.48
CA SER A 469 28.40 -4.18 -4.81
C SER A 469 27.97 -4.38 -3.34
N ASN A 470 28.92 -4.32 -2.41
CA ASN A 470 28.67 -4.26 -0.96
C ASN A 470 28.03 -2.93 -0.47
N SER A 471 27.68 -2.00 -1.37
CA SER A 471 26.99 -0.76 -1.02
C SER A 471 25.47 -0.98 -0.98
N SER A 472 24.94 -1.30 0.20
CA SER A 472 23.52 -1.57 0.43
C SER A 472 22.59 -0.39 0.09
N ALA A 473 23.11 0.84 0.06
CA ALA A 473 22.32 2.04 -0.23
C ALA A 473 22.08 2.26 -1.73
N VAL A 474 23.04 1.86 -2.57
CA VAL A 474 22.98 2.05 -4.03
C VAL A 474 22.11 0.96 -4.68
N VAL A 475 22.31 -0.30 -4.27
CA VAL A 475 21.44 -1.42 -4.69
C VAL A 475 20.02 -1.23 -4.15
N GLY A 476 19.88 -0.68 -2.93
CA GLY A 476 18.58 -0.32 -2.36
C GLY A 476 17.82 0.71 -3.20
N ARG A 477 18.46 1.81 -3.62
CA ARG A 477 17.82 2.83 -4.48
C ARG A 477 17.46 2.32 -5.87
N LEU A 478 18.31 1.47 -6.45
CA LEU A 478 18.02 0.79 -7.71
C LEU A 478 16.86 -0.18 -7.57
N GLN A 479 16.83 -0.98 -6.50
CA GLN A 479 15.68 -1.82 -6.16
C GLN A 479 14.43 -0.97 -5.97
N ASP A 480 14.49 0.16 -5.25
CA ASP A 480 13.35 1.04 -5.02
C ASP A 480 12.78 1.61 -6.34
N LEU A 481 13.63 2.07 -7.27
CA LEU A 481 13.18 2.52 -8.59
C LEU A 481 12.72 1.37 -9.51
N TYR A 482 13.39 0.22 -9.49
CA TYR A 482 12.96 -0.97 -10.24
C TYR A 482 11.70 -1.62 -9.68
N LEU A 483 11.44 -1.49 -8.37
CA LEU A 483 10.21 -1.93 -7.72
C LEU A 483 8.98 -1.19 -8.27
N HIS A 484 9.18 -0.02 -8.87
CA HIS A 484 8.14 0.73 -9.59
C HIS A 484 8.03 0.37 -11.08
N GLY A 485 8.87 -0.54 -11.60
CA GLY A 485 8.88 -0.99 -13.00
C GLY A 485 10.00 -0.35 -13.82
N LYS A 486 10.61 -1.13 -14.72
CA LYS A 486 11.71 -0.68 -15.59
C LYS A 486 11.33 0.51 -16.47
N GLU A 487 10.07 0.57 -16.89
CA GLU A 487 9.51 1.61 -17.75
C GLU A 487 9.53 2.99 -17.07
N VAL A 488 9.29 3.03 -15.76
CA VAL A 488 9.29 4.25 -14.94
C VAL A 488 10.71 4.76 -14.78
N ALA A 489 11.65 3.87 -14.42
CA ALA A 489 13.05 4.21 -14.29
C ALA A 489 13.62 4.79 -15.60
N TYR A 490 13.34 4.14 -16.74
CA TYR A 490 13.77 4.65 -18.06
C TYR A 490 13.08 5.96 -18.44
N GLY A 491 11.80 6.12 -18.13
CA GLY A 491 11.09 7.37 -18.42
C GLY A 491 11.56 8.57 -17.57
N ILE A 492 11.98 8.36 -16.30
CA ILE A 492 12.64 9.39 -15.47
C ILE A 492 13.95 9.82 -16.12
N LEU A 493 14.79 8.84 -16.48
CA LEU A 493 16.08 9.09 -17.10
C LEU A 493 15.91 9.85 -18.41
N PHE A 494 14.92 9.47 -19.21
CA PHE A 494 14.57 10.13 -20.45
C PHE A 494 14.08 11.57 -20.24
N HIS A 495 13.20 11.80 -19.26
CA HIS A 495 12.69 13.13 -18.94
C HIS A 495 13.82 14.07 -18.53
N GLU A 496 14.71 13.65 -17.63
CA GLU A 496 15.84 14.45 -17.18
C GLU A 496 16.86 14.72 -18.29
N LEU A 497 17.07 13.77 -19.21
CA LEU A 497 17.96 13.96 -20.37
C LEU A 497 17.39 14.92 -21.42
N MET A 498 16.07 14.94 -21.60
CA MET A 498 15.41 15.67 -22.69
C MET A 498 14.79 17.01 -22.27
N LEU A 499 14.51 17.20 -20.97
CA LEU A 499 14.07 18.46 -20.36
C LEU A 499 14.92 19.69 -20.75
N PRO A 500 16.27 19.61 -20.83
CA PRO A 500 17.10 20.77 -21.15
C PRO A 500 16.97 21.26 -22.60
N CYS A 501 16.40 20.46 -23.50
CA CYS A 501 16.24 20.84 -24.89
C CYS A 501 14.86 21.49 -25.12
N GLU A 502 14.75 22.76 -24.68
CA GLU A 502 13.54 23.61 -24.69
C GLU A 502 12.79 23.74 -26.04
N ARG A 503 13.37 23.26 -27.15
CA ARG A 503 12.77 23.36 -28.50
C ARG A 503 11.55 22.45 -28.73
N PHE A 504 11.18 21.60 -27.78
CA PHE A 504 10.11 20.60 -27.94
C PHE A 504 8.92 20.77 -26.98
N SER A 505 8.80 21.89 -26.26
CA SER A 505 7.63 22.14 -25.41
C SER A 505 6.34 22.27 -26.22
N LEU A 506 5.58 21.18 -26.32
CA LEU A 506 4.19 21.19 -26.78
C LEU A 506 3.32 21.87 -25.72
N VAL A 507 2.63 22.94 -26.09
CA VAL A 507 1.52 23.50 -25.31
C VAL A 507 0.38 22.49 -25.42
N LEU A 508 0.16 21.71 -24.36
CA LEU A 508 -0.90 20.70 -24.34
C LEU A 508 -2.24 21.37 -24.01
N GLU A 509 -3.17 21.30 -24.95
CA GLU A 509 -4.58 21.59 -24.69
C GLU A 509 -5.16 20.59 -23.66
N PRO A 510 -6.23 20.95 -22.93
CA PRO A 510 -6.89 20.02 -22.02
C PRO A 510 -7.30 18.75 -22.77
N LEU A 511 -6.76 17.61 -22.32
CA LEU A 511 -6.97 16.32 -22.94
C LEU A 511 -8.43 15.84 -22.74
N PRO A 512 -8.99 15.11 -23.71
CA PRO A 512 -10.28 14.43 -23.56
C PRO A 512 -10.25 13.36 -22.46
N GLU A 513 -11.43 12.94 -22.01
CA GLU A 513 -11.60 12.04 -20.85
C GLU A 513 -10.94 10.66 -21.05
N ILE A 514 -10.93 10.16 -22.29
CA ILE A 514 -10.25 8.90 -22.65
C ILE A 514 -9.25 9.14 -23.78
N SER A 515 -7.97 8.87 -23.54
CA SER A 515 -6.90 8.95 -24.53
C SER A 515 -6.07 7.67 -24.57
N MET A 516 -5.81 7.15 -25.78
CA MET A 516 -5.11 5.88 -26.00
C MET A 516 -3.99 6.07 -27.02
N VAL A 517 -2.95 5.22 -26.95
CA VAL A 517 -1.95 5.10 -28.02
C VAL A 517 -2.27 3.89 -28.88
N LEU A 518 -2.30 4.05 -30.19
CA LEU A 518 -2.37 2.97 -31.17
C LEU A 518 -1.06 2.91 -31.96
N GLU A 519 -0.40 1.78 -31.87
CA GLU A 519 0.81 1.45 -32.60
C GLU A 519 0.42 0.70 -33.89
N LEU A 520 0.76 1.28 -35.06
CA LEU A 520 0.49 0.72 -36.39
C LEU A 520 1.76 0.56 -37.20
N HIS A 521 1.92 -0.60 -37.83
CA HIS A 521 3.08 -0.89 -38.68
C HIS A 521 2.64 -1.27 -40.10
N GLY A 522 3.06 -0.49 -41.10
CA GLY A 522 2.89 -0.82 -42.52
C GLY A 522 1.49 -1.31 -42.94
N GLU A 523 1.44 -2.33 -43.82
CA GLU A 523 0.20 -2.98 -44.28
C GLU A 523 -0.44 -3.89 -43.21
N ASP A 524 -0.71 -3.38 -42.01
CA ASP A 524 -1.51 -4.10 -41.03
C ASP A 524 -2.91 -4.39 -41.63
N LYS A 525 -3.32 -5.66 -41.73
CA LYS A 525 -4.58 -6.07 -42.42
C LYS A 525 -5.77 -6.24 -41.47
N GLY A 526 -5.77 -5.59 -40.32
CA GLY A 526 -6.65 -5.94 -39.19
C GLY A 526 -7.51 -4.80 -38.63
N VAL A 527 -8.17 -3.99 -39.46
CA VAL A 527 -9.03 -2.86 -38.98
C VAL A 527 -10.06 -3.32 -37.94
N GLU A 528 -10.67 -4.50 -38.15
CA GLU A 528 -11.64 -5.08 -37.21
C GLU A 528 -11.02 -5.38 -35.83
N SER A 529 -9.76 -5.83 -35.81
CA SER A 529 -9.01 -6.11 -34.57
C SER A 529 -8.67 -4.83 -33.81
N ILE A 530 -8.28 -3.78 -34.54
CA ILE A 530 -8.03 -2.45 -33.96
C ILE A 530 -9.31 -1.89 -33.35
N VAL A 531 -10.43 -1.91 -34.09
CA VAL A 531 -11.75 -1.46 -33.61
C VAL A 531 -12.19 -2.28 -32.39
N HIS A 532 -11.94 -3.59 -32.38
CA HIS A 532 -12.19 -4.44 -31.22
C HIS A 532 -11.37 -3.99 -30.00
N CYS A 533 -10.08 -3.74 -30.16
CA CYS A 533 -9.20 -3.28 -29.09
C CYS A 533 -9.63 -1.92 -28.51
N ILE A 534 -10.02 -0.97 -29.37
CA ILE A 534 -10.53 0.33 -28.92
C ILE A 534 -11.80 0.11 -28.08
N ASN A 535 -12.75 -0.71 -28.55
CA ASN A 535 -13.98 -1.00 -27.80
C ASN A 535 -13.70 -1.66 -26.44
N VAL A 536 -12.78 -2.63 -26.38
CA VAL A 536 -12.39 -3.30 -25.12
C VAL A 536 -11.78 -2.30 -24.15
N LEU A 537 -10.94 -1.38 -24.63
CA LEU A 537 -10.33 -0.35 -23.78
C LEU A 537 -11.36 0.70 -23.34
N LEU A 538 -12.28 1.12 -24.21
CA LEU A 538 -13.36 2.03 -23.84
C LEU A 538 -14.29 1.43 -22.77
N GLN A 539 -14.61 0.14 -22.88
CA GLN A 539 -15.43 -0.56 -21.87
C GLN A 539 -14.70 -0.73 -20.54
N LYS A 540 -13.43 -1.13 -20.55
CA LYS A 540 -12.61 -1.21 -19.33
C LYS A 540 -12.42 0.14 -18.67
N ASN A 541 -12.41 1.19 -19.50
CA ASN A 541 -12.33 2.55 -19.07
C ASN A 541 -13.73 3.22 -19.04
N SER A 542 -14.78 2.53 -18.56
CA SER A 542 -16.04 3.18 -18.16
C SER A 542 -16.19 3.13 -16.63
N PRO A 543 -16.62 4.22 -15.95
CA PRO A 543 -16.53 4.34 -14.49
C PRO A 543 -17.49 3.45 -13.69
N ASP A 544 -18.40 2.74 -14.35
CA ASP A 544 -19.30 1.78 -13.75
C ASP A 544 -19.61 0.71 -14.81
N ASP A 545 -19.99 -0.52 -14.44
CA ASP A 545 -20.53 -1.56 -15.35
C ASP A 545 -21.82 -1.11 -16.10
N VAL A 546 -22.12 0.19 -16.13
CA VAL A 546 -23.10 0.83 -16.99
C VAL A 546 -22.57 0.76 -18.41
N ALA A 547 -23.14 -0.17 -19.20
CA ALA A 547 -22.91 -0.22 -20.63
C ALA A 547 -22.97 1.20 -21.21
N ILE A 548 -21.89 1.62 -21.88
CA ILE A 548 -21.81 2.94 -22.52
C ILE A 548 -22.95 3.02 -23.53
N LEU A 549 -24.05 3.66 -23.15
CA LEU A 549 -25.22 3.79 -24.02
C LEU A 549 -24.84 4.70 -25.21
N PRO A 550 -25.37 4.43 -26.41
CA PRO A 550 -25.25 5.35 -27.54
C PRO A 550 -25.65 6.77 -27.12
N GLY A 551 -24.77 7.75 -27.34
CA GLY A 551 -25.01 9.16 -26.96
C GLY A 551 -24.53 9.61 -25.57
N SER A 552 -23.76 8.79 -24.85
CA SER A 552 -23.20 9.14 -23.52
C SER A 552 -22.22 10.32 -23.50
N GLY A 553 -21.82 10.86 -24.66
CA GLY A 553 -20.94 12.03 -24.76
C GLY A 553 -19.49 11.79 -24.36
N VAL A 554 -19.09 10.54 -24.09
CA VAL A 554 -17.71 10.18 -23.76
C VAL A 554 -16.84 10.46 -24.98
N SER A 555 -15.93 11.43 -24.86
CA SER A 555 -14.98 11.76 -25.91
C SER A 555 -13.74 10.88 -25.77
N CYS A 556 -13.39 10.18 -26.85
CA CYS A 556 -12.14 9.45 -26.95
C CYS A 556 -11.18 10.12 -27.94
N HIS A 557 -9.88 9.95 -27.67
CA HIS A 557 -8.81 10.41 -28.54
C HIS A 557 -7.74 9.33 -28.73
N LEU A 558 -7.28 9.19 -29.97
CA LEU A 558 -6.31 8.18 -30.35
C LEU A 558 -5.02 8.85 -30.86
N TYR A 559 -3.92 8.58 -30.19
CA TYR A 559 -2.58 8.93 -30.67
C TYR A 559 -2.07 7.79 -31.53
N VAL A 560 -2.09 7.96 -32.85
CA VAL A 560 -1.64 6.93 -33.78
C VAL A 560 -0.16 7.10 -34.08
N VAL A 561 0.63 6.20 -33.52
CA VAL A 561 2.07 6.12 -33.70
C VAL A 561 2.34 5.13 -34.82
N THR A 562 2.89 5.61 -35.94
CA THR A 562 3.11 4.78 -37.13
C THR A 562 4.41 5.11 -37.85
N ASP A 563 4.94 4.15 -38.59
CA ASP A 563 6.05 4.36 -39.53
C ASP A 563 5.60 4.90 -40.90
N ALA A 564 4.29 4.91 -41.17
CA ALA A 564 3.73 5.52 -42.37
C ALA A 564 3.91 7.04 -42.37
N SER A 565 4.17 7.60 -43.55
CA SER A 565 4.36 9.06 -43.71
C SER A 565 3.03 9.81 -43.75
N ARG A 566 1.97 9.11 -44.15
CA ARG A 566 0.62 9.62 -44.32
C ARG A 566 -0.38 8.64 -43.76
N ILE A 567 -1.50 9.14 -43.25
CA ILE A 567 -2.49 8.28 -42.61
C ILE A 567 -3.24 7.40 -43.61
N GLU A 568 -3.35 7.85 -44.85
CA GLU A 568 -3.92 7.13 -45.98
C GLU A 568 -3.11 5.87 -46.36
N GLU A 569 -1.85 5.79 -45.92
CA GLU A 569 -0.97 4.63 -46.13
C GLU A 569 -1.17 3.56 -45.03
N THR A 570 -1.95 3.86 -43.99
CA THR A 570 -2.18 2.95 -42.87
C THR A 570 -3.42 2.09 -43.06
N ALA A 571 -3.50 1.01 -42.27
CA ALA A 571 -4.68 0.18 -42.14
C ALA A 571 -5.98 0.97 -41.85
N LEU A 572 -5.88 2.13 -41.21
CA LEU A 572 -7.04 2.93 -40.81
C LEU A 572 -7.70 3.68 -41.96
N SER A 573 -7.04 3.83 -43.12
CA SER A 573 -7.57 4.60 -44.25
C SER A 573 -9.06 4.36 -44.57
N PRO A 574 -9.59 3.11 -44.56
CA PRO A 574 -10.99 2.84 -44.89
C PRO A 574 -12.01 3.33 -43.85
N ILE A 575 -11.59 3.63 -42.62
CA ILE A 575 -12.49 3.98 -41.49
C ILE A 575 -12.28 5.40 -40.97
N ILE A 576 -11.40 6.17 -41.63
CA ILE A 576 -11.14 7.56 -41.27
C ILE A 576 -12.16 8.47 -41.94
N GLU A 577 -12.79 9.29 -41.12
CA GLU A 577 -13.63 10.39 -41.54
C GLU A 577 -12.87 11.71 -41.32
N TYR A 578 -12.84 12.57 -42.34
CA TYR A 578 -12.21 13.89 -42.25
C TYR A 578 -13.23 14.92 -41.80
N SER A 579 -13.10 15.43 -40.56
CA SER A 579 -14.04 16.40 -39.98
C SER A 579 -13.73 17.86 -40.31
N GLY A 580 -12.66 18.13 -41.09
CA GLY A 580 -12.12 19.48 -41.28
C GLY A 580 -11.23 19.93 -40.11
N TYR A 581 -10.37 20.94 -40.35
CA TYR A 581 -9.41 21.50 -39.38
C TYR A 581 -8.31 20.53 -38.90
N ASP A 582 -7.75 19.71 -39.80
CA ASP A 582 -6.65 18.77 -39.48
C ASP A 582 -6.98 17.73 -38.40
N LEU A 583 -8.26 17.56 -38.06
CA LEU A 583 -8.73 16.55 -37.12
C LEU A 583 -9.29 15.36 -37.91
N TYR A 584 -8.73 14.19 -37.63
CA TYR A 584 -9.25 12.91 -38.12
C TYR A 584 -10.17 12.31 -37.07
N THR A 585 -11.29 11.72 -37.49
CA THR A 585 -12.16 10.94 -36.61
C THR A 585 -12.28 9.51 -37.12
N ILE A 586 -12.41 8.55 -36.20
CA ILE A 586 -12.72 7.16 -36.51
C ILE A 586 -14.03 6.76 -35.83
N SER A 587 -14.89 6.07 -36.57
CA SER A 587 -16.15 5.53 -36.06
C SER A 587 -15.89 4.14 -35.45
N VAL A 588 -16.09 4.02 -34.14
CA VAL A 588 -15.81 2.82 -33.34
C VAL A 588 -17.14 2.20 -32.87
N GLY A 589 -17.72 1.31 -33.68
CA GLY A 589 -19.00 0.66 -33.36
C GLY A 589 -20.24 1.55 -33.58
N ASN A 590 -21.34 1.24 -32.88
CA ASN A 590 -22.67 1.82 -33.10
C ASN A 590 -22.81 3.22 -32.47
N ASP A 591 -22.14 4.24 -33.01
CA ASP A 591 -22.27 5.70 -32.69
C ASP A 591 -21.19 6.32 -31.79
N GLN A 592 -20.04 5.68 -31.58
CA GLN A 592 -18.91 6.32 -30.90
C GLN A 592 -17.89 6.83 -31.92
N GLN A 593 -17.47 8.09 -31.78
CA GLN A 593 -16.40 8.67 -32.59
C GLN A 593 -15.20 9.00 -31.70
N CYS A 594 -14.03 8.50 -32.07
CA CYS A 594 -12.77 8.95 -31.47
C CYS A 594 -12.10 9.95 -32.38
N SER A 595 -11.70 11.08 -31.80
CA SER A 595 -10.75 11.99 -32.46
C SER A 595 -9.38 11.34 -32.53
N MET A 596 -8.53 11.78 -33.44
CA MET A 596 -7.25 11.14 -33.68
C MET A 596 -6.16 12.17 -34.01
N SER A 597 -4.99 11.96 -33.42
CA SER A 597 -3.75 12.65 -33.78
C SER A 597 -2.80 11.66 -34.45
N PHE A 598 -2.35 12.03 -35.65
CA PHE A 598 -1.42 11.24 -36.44
C PHE A 598 0.03 11.62 -36.07
N LEU A 599 0.81 10.66 -35.61
CA LEU A 599 2.16 10.85 -35.08
C LEU A 599 3.16 9.99 -35.86
N PRO A 600 3.59 10.44 -37.06
CA PRO A 600 4.55 9.70 -37.87
C PRO A 600 5.91 9.65 -37.17
N ILE A 601 6.50 8.47 -37.11
CA ILE A 601 7.86 8.23 -36.59
C ILE A 601 8.90 8.43 -37.70
N SER A 602 8.50 8.29 -38.97
CA SER A 602 9.35 8.49 -40.14
C SER A 602 9.38 9.96 -40.59
N GLU A 603 10.55 10.44 -41.03
CA GLU A 603 10.67 11.76 -41.66
C GLU A 603 10.25 11.65 -43.15
N PRO A 604 9.42 12.57 -43.68
CA PRO A 604 8.85 12.44 -45.02
C PRO A 604 9.87 12.40 -46.16
N GLU A 605 11.05 13.02 -46.03
CA GLU A 605 12.02 13.17 -47.12
C GLU A 605 13.51 13.23 -46.66
N GLY A 606 13.90 12.41 -45.67
CA GLY A 606 15.25 12.42 -45.09
C GLY A 606 15.96 11.07 -45.07
N ASP A 607 17.29 11.11 -44.95
CA ASP A 607 18.16 9.95 -44.72
C ASP A 607 17.57 9.08 -43.60
N ALA A 608 17.05 7.91 -43.98
CA ALA A 608 16.22 7.05 -43.14
C ALA A 608 16.90 6.71 -41.78
N GLN A 609 18.22 6.84 -41.68
CA GLN A 609 18.96 6.46 -40.49
C GLN A 609 18.90 7.46 -39.31
N LYS A 610 18.35 8.67 -39.48
CA LYS A 610 18.38 9.71 -38.42
C LYS A 610 17.04 9.88 -37.70
N LEU A 611 17.08 9.85 -36.36
CA LEU A 611 15.95 10.22 -35.50
C LEU A 611 15.80 11.76 -35.49
N GLY A 612 14.94 12.27 -36.36
CA GLY A 612 14.72 13.71 -36.52
C GLY A 612 13.75 14.34 -35.51
N PRO A 613 13.52 15.66 -35.59
CA PRO A 613 12.56 16.38 -34.74
C PRO A 613 11.14 15.81 -34.79
N THR A 614 10.72 15.24 -35.92
CA THR A 614 9.37 14.67 -36.09
C THR A 614 9.19 13.44 -35.20
N PHE A 615 10.20 12.57 -35.14
CA PHE A 615 10.22 11.39 -34.25
C PHE A 615 9.96 11.78 -32.79
N TRP A 616 10.71 12.76 -32.28
CA TRP A 616 10.61 13.17 -30.87
C TRP A 616 9.28 13.85 -30.54
N ARG A 617 8.75 14.65 -31.47
CA ARG A 617 7.42 15.25 -31.33
C ARG A 617 6.34 14.18 -31.26
N SER A 618 6.45 13.14 -32.08
CA SER A 618 5.53 11.99 -32.09
C SER A 618 5.60 11.19 -30.79
N VAL A 619 6.80 10.90 -30.30
CA VAL A 619 7.00 10.23 -28.99
C VAL A 619 6.37 11.04 -27.86
N GLN A 620 6.62 12.36 -27.82
CA GLN A 620 6.08 13.23 -26.79
C GLN A 620 4.56 13.39 -26.87
N GLY A 621 4.01 13.49 -28.08
CA GLY A 621 2.56 13.53 -28.30
C GLY A 621 1.88 12.26 -27.79
N ALA A 622 2.41 11.09 -28.14
CA ALA A 622 1.88 9.81 -27.68
C ALA A 622 1.98 9.64 -26.15
N ALA A 623 3.04 10.18 -25.53
CA ALA A 623 3.23 10.15 -24.08
C ALA A 623 2.19 10.95 -23.27
N THR A 624 1.28 11.66 -23.95
CA THR A 624 0.16 12.38 -23.34
C THR A 624 -1.10 11.54 -23.17
N ALA A 625 -1.17 10.35 -23.79
CA ALA A 625 -2.26 9.41 -23.58
C ALA A 625 -2.41 9.01 -22.10
N ARG A 626 -3.52 8.41 -21.68
CA ARG A 626 -3.73 8.06 -20.25
C ARG A 626 -4.37 6.69 -20.01
N ASN A 627 -5.15 6.18 -20.96
CA ASN A 627 -6.14 5.13 -20.67
C ASN A 627 -5.83 3.77 -21.33
N GLY A 628 -4.91 3.71 -22.30
CA GLY A 628 -4.53 2.41 -22.86
C GLY A 628 -3.49 2.45 -23.97
N TRP A 629 -2.99 1.26 -24.29
CA TRP A 629 -2.01 1.01 -25.37
C TRP A 629 -2.51 -0.13 -26.27
N ILE A 630 -2.62 0.12 -27.56
CA ILE A 630 -3.01 -0.86 -28.57
C ILE A 630 -1.78 -1.14 -29.43
N ARG A 631 -1.32 -2.40 -29.47
CA ARG A 631 -0.11 -2.79 -30.21
C ARG A 631 -0.30 -4.02 -31.09
N PRO A 632 0.45 -4.18 -32.20
CA PRO A 632 0.31 -5.36 -33.05
C PRO A 632 0.75 -6.65 -32.34
N MET A 633 0.18 -7.80 -32.72
CA MET A 633 0.57 -9.11 -32.17
C MET A 633 1.99 -9.54 -32.57
N ASN A 634 2.46 -9.13 -33.76
CA ASN A 634 3.77 -9.49 -34.27
C ASN A 634 4.80 -8.40 -33.93
N ASP A 635 5.80 -8.74 -33.12
CA ASP A 635 6.96 -7.87 -32.83
C ASP A 635 7.96 -7.80 -34.02
N SER A 636 7.50 -8.00 -35.27
CA SER A 636 8.36 -8.04 -36.47
C SER A 636 8.60 -6.66 -37.10
N ALA A 637 8.25 -5.58 -36.40
CA ALA A 637 8.36 -4.24 -36.94
C ALA A 637 9.83 -3.79 -37.14
N ASP A 638 10.05 -2.80 -38.02
CA ASP A 638 11.35 -2.13 -38.16
C ASP A 638 11.87 -1.71 -36.76
N ALA A 639 13.14 -2.02 -36.46
CA ALA A 639 13.75 -1.73 -35.16
C ALA A 639 13.60 -0.26 -34.74
N ARG A 640 13.58 0.70 -35.68
CA ARG A 640 13.37 2.13 -35.38
C ARG A 640 11.96 2.40 -34.85
N PHE A 641 10.96 1.76 -35.44
CA PHE A 641 9.58 1.87 -35.01
C PHE A 641 9.42 1.30 -33.59
N GLN A 642 10.00 0.13 -33.34
CA GLN A 642 10.01 -0.48 -32.00
C GLN A 642 10.66 0.45 -30.97
N VAL A 643 11.80 1.07 -31.32
CA VAL A 643 12.48 2.04 -30.45
C VAL A 643 11.58 3.23 -30.15
N GLY A 644 10.90 3.81 -31.15
CA GLY A 644 9.95 4.91 -30.95
C GLY A 644 8.76 4.54 -30.07
N ALA A 645 8.16 3.38 -30.30
CA ALA A 645 7.06 2.87 -29.48
C ALA A 645 7.49 2.60 -28.03
N ILE A 646 8.69 2.03 -27.82
CA ILE A 646 9.27 1.82 -26.49
C ILE A 646 9.44 3.16 -25.77
N PHE A 647 10.01 4.17 -26.43
CA PHE A 647 10.19 5.48 -25.82
C PHE A 647 8.86 6.16 -25.48
N ALA A 648 7.90 6.13 -26.40
CA ALA A 648 6.57 6.68 -26.16
C ALA A 648 5.89 6.01 -24.97
N ARG A 649 6.01 4.68 -24.82
CA ARG A 649 5.46 3.94 -23.68
C ARG A 649 6.17 4.28 -22.37
N GLN A 650 7.49 4.36 -22.36
CA GLN A 650 8.26 4.70 -21.17
C GLN A 650 7.97 6.12 -20.69
N GLN A 651 7.91 7.08 -21.61
CA GLN A 651 7.59 8.46 -21.29
C GLN A 651 6.14 8.61 -20.83
N LEU A 652 5.22 7.85 -21.42
CA LEU A 652 3.82 7.75 -20.99
C LEU A 652 3.72 7.26 -19.54
N GLU A 653 4.35 6.13 -19.22
CA GLU A 653 4.36 5.61 -17.85
C GLU A 653 5.01 6.61 -16.89
N TYR A 654 6.14 7.21 -17.26
CA TYR A 654 6.75 8.27 -16.46
C TYR A 654 5.78 9.42 -16.17
N HIS A 655 5.07 9.96 -17.18
CA HIS A 655 4.11 11.03 -16.93
C HIS A 655 2.97 10.60 -16.00
N ARG A 656 2.49 9.35 -16.11
CA ARG A 656 1.49 8.79 -15.17
C ARG A 656 2.03 8.78 -13.74
N TYR A 657 3.28 8.36 -13.55
CA TYR A 657 3.94 8.36 -12.24
C TYR A 657 4.24 9.77 -11.73
N TYR A 658 4.77 10.66 -12.58
CA TYR A 658 5.16 12.02 -12.24
C TYR A 658 3.95 12.89 -11.86
N GLU A 659 2.83 12.80 -12.59
CA GLU A 659 1.59 13.48 -12.21
C GLU A 659 1.03 12.93 -10.89
N THR A 660 1.17 11.61 -10.67
CA THR A 660 0.84 11.00 -9.37
C THR A 660 1.73 11.55 -8.25
N TRP A 661 3.04 11.67 -8.48
CA TRP A 661 3.99 12.23 -7.53
C TRP A 661 3.75 13.72 -7.23
N LYS A 662 3.46 14.53 -8.24
CA LYS A 662 3.06 15.95 -8.08
C LYS A 662 1.86 16.10 -7.17
N GLN A 663 0.94 15.14 -7.16
CA GLN A 663 -0.20 15.14 -6.25
C GLN A 663 0.16 14.76 -4.79
N GLY A 664 1.44 14.54 -4.52
CA GLY A 664 2.02 14.42 -3.19
C GLY A 664 1.93 13.05 -2.55
N ARG A 665 2.22 12.01 -3.34
CA ARG A 665 1.79 10.63 -3.10
C ARG A 665 2.96 9.65 -3.25
N GLU A 666 3.44 9.07 -2.14
CA GLU A 666 4.36 7.91 -2.13
C GLU A 666 4.04 6.87 -1.03
N PRO A 667 4.35 5.57 -1.26
CA PRO A 667 4.51 4.87 -2.55
C PRO A 667 3.19 4.17 -2.96
N PHE A 668 2.89 4.14 -4.26
CA PHE A 668 1.66 3.56 -4.82
C PHE A 668 2.01 2.50 -5.89
N GLU A 669 1.30 1.37 -5.86
CA GLU A 669 1.14 0.51 -7.04
C GLU A 669 0.24 1.26 -8.04
N ILE A 670 0.81 1.72 -9.16
CA ILE A 670 0.04 2.19 -10.31
C ILE A 670 -0.32 0.95 -11.13
N SER A 671 -1.61 0.74 -11.40
CA SER A 671 -2.03 -0.34 -12.29
C SER A 671 -1.33 -0.19 -13.65
N PRO A 672 -0.77 -1.29 -14.20
CA PRO A 672 -0.13 -1.25 -15.50
C PRO A 672 -1.10 -0.69 -16.54
N LEU A 673 -0.57 0.09 -17.48
CA LEU A 673 -1.38 0.65 -18.56
C LEU A 673 -2.14 -0.49 -19.28
N PRO A 674 -3.48 -0.43 -19.38
CA PRO A 674 -4.24 -1.46 -20.07
C PRO A 674 -3.74 -1.65 -21.50
N GLU A 675 -3.32 -2.86 -21.83
CA GLU A 675 -2.81 -3.22 -23.15
C GLU A 675 -3.83 -4.08 -23.89
N CYS A 676 -4.01 -3.81 -25.18
CA CYS A 676 -4.71 -4.68 -26.12
C CYS A 676 -3.80 -4.99 -27.30
N ARG A 677 -3.80 -6.24 -27.77
CA ARG A 677 -3.00 -6.67 -28.91
C ARG A 677 -3.89 -6.96 -30.10
N HIS A 678 -3.58 -6.36 -31.25
CA HIS A 678 -4.39 -6.47 -32.47
C HIS A 678 -3.76 -7.33 -33.56
#